data_AF-A0A6N3CRQ7-F1
#
_entry.id   AF-A0A6N3CRQ7-F1
#
_cell.length_a   1.000
_cell.length_b   1.000
_cell.length_c   1.000
_cell.angle_alpha   90.00
_cell.angle_beta   90.00
_cell.angle_gamma   90.00
#
_symmetry.space_group_name_H-M   'P 1'
#
loop_
_entity.id
_entity.type
_entity.pdbx_description
1 polymer ?
#
loop_
_entity_poly.entity_id
_entity_poly.type
_entity_poly.pdbx_seq_one_letter_code
_entity_poly.pdbx_strand_id
1 'polypeptide(L)'
;MKKRILSIMLSLLLVFSIVPAGVLAQEDSPADYGTPGVDYAEGEAIVYVDGGAAALNNTKSRSASAYETEELMTVETAAKPAAENSPMLRGAAAQTGKSLVLVKSGQDTESLISDLQNNPNVEFAEPNYYVEAYGVNEPTDPGYKDQWALKNQLNNNDEQASNPAVDINAVKAWESTVTTGGTPVVAVLDSGVDYNHPDLENIMWKDGLKYEALKAMGGGEYGYNAILSEDRDNPMDTDIGHGTHCAGIIAAQWDNDKGVAGVSPNAQIMAVRFLGQSGGDTASAIRGYAYIQAAAKAGVNVVAVNNSWGPSAVEGRQLRSVSTAATAIGKDYGVVSCFAAGNSNTNNDLNSGGIVNSPYVVNVGAMDSEGYRSFFSCYGKETVDVFAPGSQILSTTSTDKKLAMNEHEMPTQYLPQIQEDKDSYFYEDFEKTTSKVDLRLLDADGKVVETAKSSVLSPGYASDKGLQISLDSIQNDEAFAIEMVFNRNELANIDTSALFNIAFQAGCDNAMYGQTFLLQYQDENGSWQSFNSTQVLEKDKDGNPTKYLPARLRLSDHNWNQSTQEVSLPDFGKYVNEKAEDEVALRLIPAKEIMSGKTGDTATFRLDDVGFGKKASDYFYSDGTSMATPVVTGIAGLLSTKFGTDQRNADRAAEICARIKGGVNRDDAKDLKDMSVSDGFVDAGAAFDDAQCVPVLNDLTIDGDTATLKGYFFGTQGTVSVGGQNAAIRSWDANTIVFTLPDGVKGKQEVVVTPANKAYGRDFFSITPDTVNYQTLPAPNLDYGELSGYPLTSADLYPLAAAATDNTLIYSGLVLETNQIKLAAYDFQTKVWSDVPLPENTFVSLMAAGKTKFYMQCVVMNAEDPQNVTSTQTLATYDPAAKKWSQVETVLPTGASLVVYQDKLLAVGGDDSDGNATKSVRIIDPATGKTTGTLAELPEGRSSAMVSASGNTLVVQGGKNGTAKTGDDAITYTNTMTFDGKNWTTHTDKFLTKDNPEFDKDQTLTYALTAVNGGAVAVGPVQNLGKNSMLDTWDFNAKDGTWAGDAGRLYSQTKTTQNIGAASGNQFYVLGYTGRNTEPLVFRSTTVDYTGPTADPSGDQPTPPGPSPSVNPSPTAAPADSGTTGNGTNAGTGLFGGGSGIAMTATALLLLAAGGGLVLYRRRKG
;
A
#
# COMPACT_ATOMS: atom_id res chain seq x y z
N MET A 1 -35.35 -10.24 -47.40
CA MET A 1 -36.83 -10.12 -47.53
C MET A 1 -37.48 -10.60 -46.23
N LYS A 2 -38.51 -9.91 -45.71
CA LYS A 2 -39.48 -10.30 -44.64
C LYS A 2 -38.99 -11.28 -43.53
N LYS A 3 -38.63 -10.83 -42.31
CA LYS A 3 -39.45 -10.37 -41.14
C LYS A 3 -40.20 -11.47 -40.34
N ARG A 4 -39.85 -11.54 -39.02
CA ARG A 4 -40.70 -11.85 -37.82
C ARG A 4 -41.06 -13.33 -37.57
N ILE A 5 -41.22 -13.87 -36.34
CA ILE A 5 -41.12 -13.39 -34.92
C ILE A 5 -41.06 -14.62 -33.95
N LEU A 6 -40.50 -14.48 -32.72
CA LEU A 6 -40.66 -15.25 -31.42
C LEU A 6 -41.07 -16.75 -31.42
N SER A 7 -40.71 -17.62 -30.46
CA SER A 7 -39.79 -17.58 -29.30
C SER A 7 -39.72 -18.98 -28.64
N ILE A 8 -38.64 -19.24 -27.87
CA ILE A 8 -38.56 -20.04 -26.61
C ILE A 8 -39.07 -21.51 -26.64
N MET A 9 -38.44 -22.54 -26.05
CA MET A 9 -37.12 -22.84 -25.48
C MET A 9 -37.26 -24.26 -24.86
N LEU A 10 -36.21 -25.10 -24.88
CA LEU A 10 -35.87 -26.20 -23.93
C LEU A 10 -36.92 -27.29 -23.56
N SER A 11 -36.58 -28.54 -23.23
CA SER A 11 -35.37 -29.39 -23.34
C SER A 11 -35.80 -30.82 -23.04
N LEU A 12 -35.09 -31.85 -23.51
CA LEU A 12 -35.16 -33.19 -22.90
C LEU A 12 -34.05 -34.14 -23.41
N LEU A 13 -33.66 -35.06 -22.50
CA LEU A 13 -32.92 -36.32 -22.68
C LEU A 13 -31.38 -36.29 -22.66
N LEU A 14 -30.85 -36.66 -21.49
CA LEU A 14 -29.68 -37.54 -21.33
C LEU A 14 -30.14 -38.80 -20.56
N VAL A 15 -29.58 -39.97 -20.85
CA VAL A 15 -30.05 -41.29 -20.39
C VAL A 15 -28.85 -42.16 -20.04
N PHE A 16 -28.76 -42.59 -18.75
CA PHE A 16 -28.26 -43.87 -18.19
C PHE A 16 -26.93 -44.50 -18.75
N SER A 17 -26.08 -45.25 -18.02
CA SER A 17 -26.28 -46.04 -16.78
C SER A 17 -24.96 -46.69 -16.25
N ILE A 18 -24.87 -46.85 -14.91
CA ILE A 18 -24.42 -48.05 -14.13
C ILE A 18 -22.96 -48.57 -14.19
N VAL A 19 -22.36 -48.71 -12.99
CA VAL A 19 -21.49 -49.84 -12.57
C VAL A 19 -21.90 -50.25 -11.12
N PRO A 20 -21.95 -51.55 -10.74
CA PRO A 20 -22.46 -52.00 -9.43
C PRO A 20 -21.39 -52.20 -8.32
N ALA A 21 -21.86 -52.40 -7.08
CA ALA A 21 -21.12 -52.28 -5.82
C ALA A 21 -20.64 -53.58 -5.15
N GLY A 22 -19.88 -53.43 -4.04
CA GLY A 22 -19.61 -54.46 -3.01
C GLY A 22 -18.17 -54.44 -2.46
N VAL A 23 -17.84 -54.67 -1.17
CA VAL A 23 -18.61 -55.20 -0.01
C VAL A 23 -17.87 -54.87 1.33
N LEU A 24 -18.57 -54.27 2.31
CA LEU A 24 -18.51 -54.38 3.81
C LEU A 24 -17.17 -54.33 4.61
N ALA A 25 -17.11 -53.94 5.91
CA ALA A 25 -17.95 -53.13 6.83
C ALA A 25 -17.29 -53.06 8.26
N GLN A 26 -17.70 -52.10 9.11
CA GLN A 26 -18.03 -52.22 10.57
C GLN A 26 -17.78 -50.87 11.34
N GLU A 27 -18.82 -50.06 11.64
CA GLU A 27 -19.48 -49.79 12.96
C GLU A 27 -18.57 -49.12 14.03
N ASP A 28 -18.93 -48.06 14.78
CA ASP A 28 -20.21 -47.39 15.12
C ASP A 28 -19.96 -45.85 15.27
N SER A 29 -20.92 -44.91 15.27
CA SER A 29 -22.27 -44.79 14.70
C SER A 29 -22.78 -43.32 14.92
N PRO A 30 -23.43 -42.64 13.94
CA PRO A 30 -23.67 -41.17 13.97
C PRO A 30 -25.11 -40.73 14.32
N ALA A 31 -25.31 -39.40 14.43
CA ALA A 31 -26.62 -38.77 14.56
C ALA A 31 -27.49 -38.93 13.29
N ASP A 32 -28.81 -38.99 13.49
CA ASP A 32 -29.82 -39.38 12.49
C ASP A 32 -30.12 -38.25 11.48
N TYR A 33 -29.22 -38.07 10.52
CA TYR A 33 -29.52 -37.36 9.28
C TYR A 33 -30.27 -38.29 8.32
N GLY A 34 -31.37 -37.80 7.75
CA GLY A 34 -32.29 -38.58 6.92
C GLY A 34 -31.64 -39.26 5.70
N THR A 35 -32.26 -40.34 5.24
CA THR A 35 -31.74 -41.16 4.14
C THR A 35 -31.64 -40.36 2.83
N PRO A 36 -30.49 -40.36 2.12
CA PRO A 36 -30.35 -39.65 0.85
C PRO A 36 -31.33 -40.16 -0.21
N GLY A 37 -32.17 -39.27 -0.75
CA GLY A 37 -33.03 -39.53 -1.91
C GLY A 37 -34.51 -39.16 -1.80
N VAL A 38 -34.95 -38.42 -0.77
CA VAL A 38 -36.37 -38.09 -0.57
C VAL A 38 -36.56 -36.66 -0.01
N ASP A 39 -36.72 -35.66 -0.88
CA ASP A 39 -36.79 -34.23 -0.50
C ASP A 39 -38.19 -33.76 -0.02
N TYR A 40 -38.93 -34.62 0.67
CA TYR A 40 -40.30 -34.32 1.14
C TYR A 40 -40.63 -34.99 2.48
N ALA A 41 -41.64 -34.45 3.17
CA ALA A 41 -42.15 -35.04 4.41
C ALA A 41 -42.84 -36.39 4.12
N GLU A 42 -42.23 -37.49 4.57
CA GLU A 42 -42.72 -38.84 4.28
C GLU A 42 -44.08 -39.13 4.93
N GLY A 43 -45.01 -39.66 4.14
CA GLY A 43 -46.40 -39.85 4.51
C GLY A 43 -47.27 -38.59 4.35
N GLU A 44 -46.75 -37.52 3.73
CA GLU A 44 -47.47 -36.27 3.50
C GLU A 44 -47.56 -35.88 2.01
N ALA A 45 -48.74 -35.40 1.59
CA ALA A 45 -49.00 -34.95 0.23
C ALA A 45 -49.78 -33.64 0.20
N ILE A 46 -49.44 -32.75 -0.74
CA ILE A 46 -50.23 -31.57 -1.10
C ILE A 46 -51.21 -31.97 -2.20
N VAL A 47 -52.49 -31.68 -1.98
CA VAL A 47 -53.58 -32.18 -2.83
C VAL A 47 -54.48 -31.04 -3.27
N TYR A 48 -54.63 -30.87 -4.58
CA TYR A 48 -55.60 -29.95 -5.16
C TYR A 48 -56.91 -30.69 -5.42
N VAL A 49 -57.97 -30.31 -4.70
CA VAL A 49 -59.24 -31.06 -4.65
C VAL A 49 -60.46 -30.15 -4.79
N ASP A 50 -61.41 -30.57 -5.62
CA ASP A 50 -62.74 -29.96 -5.75
C ASP A 50 -63.63 -30.38 -4.57
N GLY A 51 -64.07 -29.40 -3.78
CA GLY A 51 -64.90 -29.59 -2.59
C GLY A 51 -64.14 -29.60 -1.26
N GLY A 52 -62.88 -29.16 -1.23
CA GLY A 52 -62.08 -29.01 -0.02
C GLY A 52 -61.71 -30.32 0.68
N ALA A 53 -61.17 -30.25 1.89
CA ALA A 53 -60.65 -31.43 2.62
C ALA A 53 -61.73 -32.51 2.84
N ALA A 54 -63.00 -32.11 2.97
CA ALA A 54 -64.13 -33.01 3.13
C ALA A 54 -64.43 -33.90 1.89
N ALA A 55 -63.94 -33.52 0.70
CA ALA A 55 -64.15 -34.29 -0.54
C ALA A 55 -63.21 -35.51 -0.66
N LEU A 56 -62.09 -35.52 0.07
CA LEU A 56 -61.11 -36.61 0.07
C LEU A 56 -61.66 -37.88 0.75
N ASN A 57 -62.45 -37.69 1.81
CA ASN A 57 -62.97 -38.78 2.66
C ASN A 57 -64.33 -39.36 2.21
N ASN A 58 -64.82 -39.07 1.00
CA ASN A 58 -66.23 -39.27 0.61
C ASN A 58 -66.48 -40.22 -0.58
N THR A 59 -65.53 -41.09 -0.92
CA THR A 59 -65.71 -42.15 -1.93
C THR A 59 -66.20 -43.46 -1.29
N LYS A 60 -67.16 -44.14 -1.94
CA LYS A 60 -67.85 -45.32 -1.36
C LYS A 60 -67.04 -46.63 -1.39
N SER A 61 -65.72 -46.57 -1.35
CA SER A 61 -64.85 -47.75 -1.31
C SER A 61 -64.46 -48.08 0.15
N ARG A 62 -64.94 -49.21 0.67
CA ARG A 62 -64.63 -49.67 2.04
C ARG A 62 -63.27 -50.38 2.10
N SER A 63 -62.16 -49.63 2.03
CA SER A 63 -60.83 -50.03 2.54
C SER A 63 -59.77 -48.98 2.20
N ALA A 64 -59.64 -47.93 3.01
CA ALA A 64 -58.49 -47.01 2.97
C ALA A 64 -58.32 -46.36 4.35
N SER A 65 -57.09 -45.95 4.64
CA SER A 65 -56.68 -45.20 5.83
C SER A 65 -57.56 -43.96 6.02
N ALA A 66 -57.89 -43.61 7.27
CA ALA A 66 -58.47 -42.30 7.54
C ALA A 66 -57.36 -41.27 7.39
N TYR A 67 -57.36 -40.53 6.28
CA TYR A 67 -56.45 -39.43 6.05
C TYR A 67 -56.66 -38.33 7.10
N GLU A 68 -55.57 -37.86 7.70
CA GLU A 68 -55.57 -36.58 8.39
C GLU A 68 -55.42 -35.48 7.34
N THR A 69 -56.27 -34.46 7.40
CA THR A 69 -56.40 -33.46 6.32
C THR A 69 -56.45 -32.05 6.88
N GLU A 70 -55.58 -31.16 6.40
CA GLU A 70 -55.53 -29.74 6.75
C GLU A 70 -55.75 -28.90 5.49
N GLU A 71 -56.77 -28.04 5.48
CA GLU A 71 -57.10 -27.22 4.31
C GLU A 71 -56.24 -25.96 4.28
N LEU A 72 -55.25 -25.93 3.39
CA LEU A 72 -54.21 -24.89 3.32
C LEU A 72 -54.72 -23.61 2.65
N MET A 73 -55.42 -23.74 1.52
CA MET A 73 -55.83 -22.59 0.71
C MET A 73 -57.00 -22.93 -0.21
N THR A 74 -58.07 -22.13 -0.18
CA THR A 74 -59.10 -22.15 -1.23
C THR A 74 -58.66 -21.32 -2.44
N VAL A 75 -58.66 -21.92 -3.63
CA VAL A 75 -58.14 -21.32 -4.88
C VAL A 75 -59.24 -20.66 -5.70
N GLU A 76 -60.47 -21.17 -5.67
CA GLU A 76 -61.65 -20.55 -6.32
C GLU A 76 -62.79 -20.31 -5.33
N THR A 77 -63.31 -19.08 -5.27
CA THR A 77 -64.55 -18.78 -4.53
C THR A 77 -65.78 -18.97 -5.44
N ALA A 78 -66.81 -19.61 -4.89
CA ALA A 78 -67.93 -20.17 -5.65
C ALA A 78 -68.60 -19.22 -6.66
N ALA A 79 -68.70 -19.68 -7.91
CA ALA A 79 -69.57 -19.07 -8.90
C ALA A 79 -71.05 -19.14 -8.46
N LYS A 80 -71.81 -18.09 -8.79
CA LYS A 80 -73.21 -17.90 -8.38
C LYS A 80 -74.10 -19.10 -8.78
N PRO A 81 -74.99 -19.60 -7.89
CA PRO A 81 -75.77 -20.80 -8.19
C PRO A 81 -76.81 -20.56 -9.30
N ALA A 82 -76.87 -21.48 -10.26
CA ALA A 82 -77.99 -21.64 -11.19
C ALA A 82 -79.09 -22.53 -10.57
N ALA A 83 -80.34 -22.34 -10.98
CA ALA A 83 -81.51 -22.85 -10.28
C ALA A 83 -81.76 -24.37 -10.42
N GLU A 84 -82.12 -24.99 -9.29
CA GLU A 84 -82.96 -26.19 -9.09
C GLU A 84 -82.75 -27.44 -9.99
N ASN A 85 -82.33 -28.56 -9.38
CA ASN A 85 -83.29 -29.57 -8.89
C ASN A 85 -82.62 -30.72 -8.08
N SER A 86 -83.41 -31.37 -7.21
CA SER A 86 -83.11 -32.57 -6.37
C SER A 86 -82.24 -32.39 -5.11
N PRO A 87 -82.79 -32.62 -3.90
CA PRO A 87 -82.09 -32.41 -2.63
C PRO A 87 -81.51 -33.69 -1.97
N MET A 88 -80.63 -33.43 -0.99
CA MET A 88 -80.05 -34.32 0.03
C MET A 88 -78.82 -35.16 -0.37
N LEU A 89 -77.77 -35.03 0.48
CA LEU A 89 -76.49 -35.77 0.49
C LEU A 89 -75.33 -35.32 -0.45
N ARG A 90 -75.33 -34.08 -0.96
CA ARG A 90 -74.11 -33.43 -1.51
C ARG A 90 -73.84 -31.99 -1.02
N GLY A 91 -74.64 -31.47 -0.09
CA GLY A 91 -74.65 -30.04 0.27
C GLY A 91 -73.47 -29.50 1.07
N ALA A 92 -72.58 -30.35 1.60
CA ALA A 92 -71.45 -29.92 2.44
C ALA A 92 -70.12 -29.78 1.68
N ALA A 93 -69.90 -30.57 0.62
CA ALA A 93 -68.70 -30.48 -0.22
C ALA A 93 -68.88 -29.58 -1.45
N ALA A 94 -70.12 -29.32 -1.89
CA ALA A 94 -70.40 -28.53 -3.09
C ALA A 94 -70.40 -26.99 -2.89
N GLN A 95 -69.84 -26.48 -1.78
CA GLN A 95 -69.78 -25.04 -1.48
C GLN A 95 -68.38 -24.49 -1.18
N THR A 96 -67.37 -25.34 -1.04
CA THR A 96 -65.99 -24.98 -0.69
C THR A 96 -65.15 -24.52 -1.89
N GLY A 97 -65.53 -24.90 -3.12
CA GLY A 97 -64.72 -24.65 -4.31
C GLY A 97 -63.51 -25.59 -4.40
N LYS A 98 -62.54 -25.27 -5.25
CA LYS A 98 -61.27 -26.00 -5.30
C LYS A 98 -60.31 -25.47 -4.24
N SER A 99 -59.69 -26.37 -3.49
CA SER A 99 -58.71 -26.03 -2.44
C SER A 99 -57.45 -26.88 -2.54
N LEU A 100 -56.33 -26.33 -2.10
CA LEU A 100 -55.12 -27.06 -1.72
C LEU A 100 -55.29 -27.56 -0.27
N VAL A 101 -55.01 -28.84 -0.06
CA VAL A 101 -55.18 -29.56 1.21
C VAL A 101 -53.91 -30.37 1.46
N LEU A 102 -53.30 -30.20 2.63
CA LEU A 102 -52.27 -31.10 3.13
C LEU A 102 -52.93 -32.38 3.63
N VAL A 103 -52.43 -33.53 3.20
CA VAL A 103 -52.90 -34.86 3.58
C VAL A 103 -51.77 -35.61 4.25
N LYS A 104 -52.03 -36.18 5.42
CA LYS A 104 -51.08 -37.04 6.16
C LYS A 104 -51.65 -38.46 6.29
N SER A 105 -50.80 -39.46 6.11
CA SER A 105 -51.14 -40.89 6.15
C SER A 105 -50.00 -41.72 6.76
N GLY A 106 -50.32 -42.94 7.18
CA GLY A 106 -49.32 -43.96 7.55
C GLY A 106 -48.84 -44.81 6.38
N GLN A 107 -49.02 -44.31 5.15
CA GLN A 107 -48.55 -44.90 3.90
C GLN A 107 -47.27 -44.20 3.47
N ASP A 108 -46.43 -44.86 2.67
CA ASP A 108 -45.38 -44.17 1.92
C ASP A 108 -45.99 -43.13 0.97
N THR A 109 -45.24 -42.06 0.67
CA THR A 109 -45.78 -40.91 -0.06
C THR A 109 -46.17 -41.25 -1.50
N GLU A 110 -45.45 -42.16 -2.17
CA GLU A 110 -45.83 -42.63 -3.51
C GLU A 110 -47.19 -43.36 -3.51
N SER A 111 -47.40 -44.29 -2.57
CA SER A 111 -48.68 -44.99 -2.40
C SER A 111 -49.81 -44.05 -1.99
N LEU A 112 -49.52 -43.07 -1.11
CA LEU A 112 -50.46 -42.03 -0.72
C LEU A 112 -50.93 -41.22 -1.94
N ILE A 113 -50.00 -40.72 -2.75
CA ILE A 113 -50.28 -39.96 -3.97
C ILE A 113 -51.07 -40.80 -4.97
N SER A 114 -50.69 -42.07 -5.17
CA SER A 114 -51.41 -43.00 -6.04
C SER A 114 -52.87 -43.20 -5.58
N ASP A 115 -53.11 -43.41 -4.29
CA ASP A 115 -54.47 -43.55 -3.75
C ASP A 115 -55.28 -42.24 -3.88
N LEU A 116 -54.65 -41.08 -3.65
CA LEU A 116 -55.29 -39.77 -3.78
C LEU A 116 -55.65 -39.44 -5.23
N GLN A 117 -54.77 -39.72 -6.19
CA GLN A 117 -55.02 -39.53 -7.62
C GLN A 117 -56.14 -40.45 -8.16
N ASN A 118 -56.48 -41.53 -7.47
CA ASN A 118 -57.65 -42.36 -7.77
C ASN A 118 -58.99 -41.75 -7.29
N ASN A 119 -58.97 -40.66 -6.52
CA ASN A 119 -60.19 -39.95 -6.11
C ASN A 119 -60.66 -38.99 -7.23
N PRO A 120 -61.89 -39.13 -7.76
CA PRO A 120 -62.38 -38.32 -8.89
C PRO A 120 -62.57 -36.82 -8.58
N ASN A 121 -62.40 -36.39 -7.33
CA ASN A 121 -62.41 -34.98 -6.94
C ASN A 121 -61.00 -34.37 -6.89
N VAL A 122 -59.94 -35.18 -6.94
CA VAL A 122 -58.53 -34.73 -6.92
C VAL A 122 -58.09 -34.41 -8.33
N GLU A 123 -57.56 -33.21 -8.52
CA GLU A 123 -57.00 -32.73 -9.80
C GLU A 123 -55.50 -33.01 -9.89
N PHE A 124 -54.78 -32.86 -8.78
CA PHE A 124 -53.45 -33.42 -8.58
C PHE A 124 -53.18 -33.71 -7.10
N ALA A 125 -52.25 -34.64 -6.85
CA ALA A 125 -51.60 -34.84 -5.57
C ALA A 125 -50.10 -34.95 -5.83
N GLU A 126 -49.30 -34.28 -5.02
CA GLU A 126 -47.83 -34.22 -5.07
C GLU A 126 -47.24 -34.33 -3.64
N PRO A 127 -45.96 -34.68 -3.46
CA PRO A 127 -45.36 -34.75 -2.13
C PRO A 127 -45.36 -33.40 -1.40
N ASN A 128 -45.39 -33.41 -0.07
CA ASN A 128 -45.13 -32.20 0.73
C ASN A 128 -43.62 -31.93 0.78
N TYR A 129 -43.08 -31.33 -0.29
CA TYR A 129 -41.65 -31.01 -0.42
C TYR A 129 -41.15 -30.07 0.67
N TYR A 130 -39.94 -30.33 1.16
CA TYR A 130 -39.22 -29.31 1.93
C TYR A 130 -38.85 -28.16 1.00
N VAL A 131 -39.07 -26.93 1.45
CA VAL A 131 -38.68 -25.71 0.72
C VAL A 131 -37.59 -24.99 1.50
N GLU A 132 -36.41 -24.93 0.91
CA GLU A 132 -35.29 -24.16 1.45
C GLU A 132 -35.43 -22.69 1.04
N ALA A 133 -34.89 -21.79 1.86
CA ALA A 133 -34.72 -20.41 1.45
C ALA A 133 -33.61 -20.36 0.40
N TYR A 134 -33.85 -19.68 -0.73
CA TYR A 134 -32.76 -19.26 -1.62
C TYR A 134 -31.88 -18.26 -0.86
N GLY A 135 -30.81 -18.76 -0.24
CA GLY A 135 -29.73 -17.91 0.26
C GLY A 135 -29.10 -17.13 -0.89
N VAL A 136 -28.41 -16.04 -0.56
CA VAL A 136 -27.45 -15.48 -1.50
C VAL A 136 -26.29 -16.46 -1.54
N ASN A 137 -26.13 -17.17 -2.65
CA ASN A 137 -25.06 -18.15 -2.81
C ASN A 137 -23.72 -17.47 -2.51
N GLU A 138 -23.01 -17.98 -1.50
CA GLU A 138 -21.59 -17.71 -1.35
C GLU A 138 -20.83 -18.28 -2.57
N PRO A 139 -19.68 -17.71 -2.95
CA PRO A 139 -18.88 -18.19 -4.08
C PRO A 139 -18.55 -19.68 -3.95
N THR A 140 -18.70 -20.41 -5.05
CA THR A 140 -18.36 -21.85 -5.12
C THR A 140 -16.92 -22.13 -5.55
N ASP A 141 -16.12 -21.08 -5.73
CA ASP A 141 -14.78 -21.15 -6.30
C ASP A 141 -13.77 -21.85 -5.36
N PRO A 142 -12.89 -22.74 -5.85
CA PRO A 142 -12.08 -23.64 -5.01
C PRO A 142 -11.22 -23.00 -3.92
N GLY A 143 -10.73 -21.77 -4.14
CA GLY A 143 -9.90 -21.00 -3.20
C GLY A 143 -10.67 -20.04 -2.31
N TYR A 144 -12.01 -19.94 -2.43
CA TYR A 144 -12.82 -19.04 -1.59
C TYR A 144 -12.67 -19.36 -0.08
N LYS A 145 -12.61 -20.65 0.28
CA LYS A 145 -12.34 -21.13 1.65
C LYS A 145 -11.02 -20.58 2.25
N ASP A 146 -10.05 -20.26 1.41
CA ASP A 146 -8.71 -19.79 1.80
C ASP A 146 -8.61 -18.25 1.77
N GLN A 147 -9.67 -17.56 1.35
CA GLN A 147 -9.77 -16.09 1.32
C GLN A 147 -10.36 -15.54 2.63
N TRP A 148 -9.59 -15.65 3.71
CA TRP A 148 -9.99 -15.20 5.06
C TRP A 148 -10.55 -13.76 5.09
N ALA A 149 -10.07 -12.89 4.20
CA ALA A 149 -10.51 -11.51 4.07
C ALA A 149 -12.01 -11.35 3.72
N LEU A 150 -12.59 -12.32 3.00
CA LEU A 150 -14.01 -12.33 2.62
C LEU A 150 -14.87 -13.02 3.69
N LYS A 151 -14.35 -14.13 4.24
CA LYS A 151 -14.96 -14.97 5.26
C LYS A 151 -13.84 -15.66 6.03
N ASN A 152 -13.61 -15.28 7.29
CA ASN A 152 -12.49 -15.83 8.07
C ASN A 152 -12.85 -17.22 8.60
N GLN A 153 -12.33 -18.25 7.93
CA GLN A 153 -12.54 -19.66 8.29
C GLN A 153 -11.34 -20.28 9.02
N LEU A 154 -10.27 -19.50 9.29
CA LEU A 154 -9.02 -19.99 9.87
C LEU A 154 -9.24 -20.61 11.27
N ASN A 155 -8.88 -21.88 11.39
CA ASN A 155 -9.24 -22.85 12.44
C ASN A 155 -10.77 -23.04 12.62
N ASN A 156 -11.32 -24.18 12.23
CA ASN A 156 -12.74 -24.53 12.40
C ASN A 156 -13.04 -26.04 12.57
N ASN A 157 -13.03 -26.49 13.82
CA ASN A 157 -13.88 -27.63 14.23
C ASN A 157 -15.30 -27.11 14.53
N ASP A 158 -16.25 -27.29 13.60
CA ASP A 158 -17.69 -26.94 13.71
C ASP A 158 -18.03 -25.46 14.04
N GLU A 159 -18.61 -24.76 13.05
CA GLU A 159 -19.37 -23.48 13.14
C GLU A 159 -18.75 -22.23 13.82
N GLN A 160 -17.58 -22.30 14.47
CA GLN A 160 -17.02 -21.17 15.23
C GLN A 160 -15.54 -20.91 14.93
N ALA A 161 -15.28 -20.03 13.96
CA ALA A 161 -13.92 -19.66 13.57
C ALA A 161 -13.13 -19.06 14.74
N SER A 162 -11.80 -19.05 14.62
CA SER A 162 -10.93 -18.52 15.67
C SER A 162 -11.22 -17.07 16.08
N ASN A 163 -11.71 -16.24 15.15
CA ASN A 163 -12.72 -15.20 15.41
C ASN A 163 -13.51 -14.85 14.12
N PRO A 164 -14.76 -15.29 13.92
CA PRO A 164 -15.53 -15.06 12.69
C PRO A 164 -15.97 -13.59 12.50
N ALA A 165 -15.59 -12.70 13.42
CA ALA A 165 -15.83 -11.26 13.31
C ALA A 165 -14.61 -10.48 12.74
N VAL A 166 -13.48 -11.14 12.49
CA VAL A 166 -12.28 -10.55 11.86
C VAL A 166 -12.20 -10.93 10.38
N ASP A 167 -13.16 -10.41 9.62
CA ASP A 167 -13.14 -10.29 8.16
C ASP A 167 -13.90 -9.02 7.76
N ILE A 168 -14.15 -8.78 6.46
CA ILE A 168 -14.92 -7.61 6.03
C ILE A 168 -16.44 -7.79 6.12
N ASN A 169 -16.95 -8.88 6.71
CA ASN A 169 -18.37 -9.24 6.72
C ASN A 169 -18.99 -9.27 5.31
N ALA A 170 -18.27 -9.83 4.34
CA ALA A 170 -18.61 -9.73 2.91
C ALA A 170 -20.00 -10.33 2.59
N VAL A 171 -20.33 -11.48 3.18
CA VAL A 171 -21.61 -12.18 3.00
C VAL A 171 -22.81 -11.28 3.30
N LYS A 172 -22.80 -10.55 4.43
CA LYS A 172 -23.86 -9.60 4.82
C LYS A 172 -24.00 -8.43 3.83
N ALA A 173 -22.89 -8.01 3.22
CA ALA A 173 -22.89 -6.97 2.19
C ALA A 173 -23.49 -7.46 0.86
N TRP A 174 -23.20 -8.71 0.49
CA TRP A 174 -23.77 -9.37 -0.69
C TRP A 174 -25.28 -9.59 -0.56
N GLU A 175 -25.77 -10.01 0.62
CA GLU A 175 -27.20 -10.04 0.96
C GLU A 175 -27.91 -8.69 0.78
N SER A 176 -27.19 -7.59 1.01
CA SER A 176 -27.69 -6.22 0.93
C SER A 176 -27.55 -5.58 -0.47
N THR A 177 -26.98 -6.30 -1.43
CA THR A 177 -26.65 -5.79 -2.78
C THR A 177 -27.85 -5.81 -3.71
N VAL A 178 -28.09 -4.71 -4.45
CA VAL A 178 -29.26 -4.57 -5.32
C VAL A 178 -28.83 -4.49 -6.79
N THR A 179 -29.29 -5.43 -7.62
CA THR A 179 -28.99 -5.52 -9.06
C THR A 179 -29.76 -4.53 -9.94
N THR A 180 -30.16 -3.37 -9.40
CA THR A 180 -30.93 -2.32 -10.12
C THR A 180 -30.06 -1.20 -10.72
N GLY A 181 -28.73 -1.35 -10.69
CA GLY A 181 -27.77 -0.41 -11.30
C GLY A 181 -27.27 -0.86 -12.68
N GLY A 182 -26.64 0.06 -13.40
CA GLY A 182 -25.75 -0.30 -14.51
C GLY A 182 -24.42 -0.81 -13.98
N THR A 183 -23.77 -1.74 -14.70
CA THR A 183 -22.52 -2.39 -14.30
C THR A 183 -21.48 -1.37 -13.81
N PRO A 184 -20.99 -1.46 -12.56
CA PRO A 184 -19.92 -0.60 -12.07
C PRO A 184 -18.59 -0.94 -12.73
N VAL A 185 -17.80 0.08 -13.06
CA VAL A 185 -16.43 -0.07 -13.57
C VAL A 185 -15.46 0.45 -12.51
N VAL A 186 -14.52 -0.39 -12.11
CA VAL A 186 -13.42 -0.03 -11.19
C VAL A 186 -12.13 0.06 -11.99
N ALA A 187 -11.42 1.17 -11.87
CA ALA A 187 -10.13 1.36 -12.53
C ALA A 187 -8.99 0.88 -11.63
N VAL A 188 -8.12 0.01 -12.15
CA VAL A 188 -6.88 -0.40 -11.50
C VAL A 188 -5.75 0.44 -12.09
N LEU A 189 -5.31 1.47 -11.36
CA LEU A 189 -4.20 2.34 -11.76
C LEU A 189 -2.91 1.81 -11.14
N ASP A 190 -2.20 0.93 -11.86
CA ASP A 190 -1.16 0.08 -11.29
C ASP A 190 -0.15 -0.41 -12.37
N SER A 191 0.39 -1.63 -12.27
CA SER A 191 1.20 -2.28 -13.32
C SER A 191 0.41 -2.76 -14.55
N GLY A 192 -0.91 -2.58 -14.56
CA GLY A 192 -1.82 -3.10 -15.58
C GLY A 192 -2.68 -4.23 -15.04
N VAL A 193 -3.23 -5.07 -15.92
CA VAL A 193 -3.92 -6.31 -15.54
C VAL A 193 -3.67 -7.38 -16.60
N ASP A 194 -3.44 -8.64 -16.20
CA ASP A 194 -3.55 -9.78 -17.12
C ASP A 194 -5.01 -10.01 -17.51
N TYR A 195 -5.44 -9.30 -18.56
CA TYR A 195 -6.79 -9.38 -19.09
C TYR A 195 -7.14 -10.71 -19.79
N ASN A 196 -6.19 -11.65 -19.86
CA ASN A 196 -6.43 -13.03 -20.29
C ASN A 196 -6.42 -14.03 -19.12
N HIS A 197 -6.25 -13.58 -17.87
CA HIS A 197 -6.30 -14.47 -16.71
C HIS A 197 -7.65 -15.22 -16.69
N PRO A 198 -7.69 -16.56 -16.50
CA PRO A 198 -8.92 -17.35 -16.61
C PRO A 198 -10.06 -16.94 -15.66
N ASP A 199 -9.72 -16.19 -14.62
CA ASP A 199 -10.60 -15.68 -13.55
C ASP A 199 -10.96 -14.19 -13.73
N LEU A 200 -10.30 -13.49 -14.68
CA LEU A 200 -10.51 -12.05 -14.95
C LEU A 200 -11.07 -11.77 -16.36
N GLU A 201 -10.85 -12.64 -17.35
CA GLU A 201 -11.18 -12.41 -18.76
C GLU A 201 -12.64 -11.97 -19.02
N ASN A 202 -13.59 -12.47 -18.22
CA ASN A 202 -15.02 -12.18 -18.38
C ASN A 202 -15.47 -10.89 -17.68
N ILE A 203 -14.74 -10.44 -16.65
CA ILE A 203 -15.01 -9.23 -15.87
C ILE A 203 -14.20 -8.01 -16.37
N MET A 204 -13.30 -8.18 -17.33
CA MET A 204 -12.62 -7.03 -17.96
C MET A 204 -13.61 -6.09 -18.67
N TRP A 205 -13.50 -4.80 -18.37
CA TRP A 205 -14.20 -3.75 -19.10
C TRP A 205 -13.60 -3.64 -20.50
N LYS A 206 -14.40 -3.93 -21.54
CA LYS A 206 -13.94 -4.09 -22.94
C LYS A 206 -14.52 -3.07 -23.92
N ASP A 207 -14.91 -1.91 -23.39
CA ASP A 207 -15.64 -0.90 -24.15
C ASP A 207 -14.77 0.30 -24.58
N GLY A 208 -13.47 0.32 -24.31
CA GLY A 208 -12.59 1.48 -24.56
C GLY A 208 -12.62 1.98 -26.00
N LEU A 209 -12.59 1.08 -26.98
CA LEU A 209 -12.67 1.41 -28.41
C LEU A 209 -14.03 1.98 -28.86
N LYS A 210 -15.08 1.91 -28.03
CA LYS A 210 -16.39 2.54 -28.31
C LYS A 210 -16.39 4.05 -28.05
N TYR A 211 -15.44 4.57 -27.27
CA TYR A 211 -15.39 5.98 -26.89
C TYR A 211 -14.30 6.73 -27.66
N GLU A 212 -14.69 7.64 -28.56
CA GLU A 212 -13.74 8.42 -29.38
C GLU A 212 -12.74 9.23 -28.55
N ALA A 213 -13.14 9.72 -27.36
CA ALA A 213 -12.26 10.44 -26.45
C ALA A 213 -11.10 9.56 -25.95
N LEU A 214 -11.35 8.28 -25.67
CA LEU A 214 -10.37 7.33 -25.15
C LEU A 214 -9.42 6.86 -26.25
N LYS A 215 -9.95 6.58 -27.45
CA LYS A 215 -9.13 6.32 -28.65
C LYS A 215 -8.26 7.51 -29.05
N ALA A 216 -8.77 8.74 -28.92
CA ALA A 216 -7.96 9.95 -29.17
C ALA A 216 -6.82 10.11 -28.14
N MET A 217 -6.99 9.59 -26.92
CA MET A 217 -5.91 9.44 -25.95
C MET A 217 -5.00 8.24 -26.22
N GLY A 218 -5.30 7.37 -27.19
CA GLY A 218 -4.53 6.17 -27.49
C GLY A 218 -4.83 4.96 -26.59
N GLY A 219 -5.97 4.94 -25.90
CA GLY A 219 -6.43 3.77 -25.16
C GLY A 219 -7.01 2.68 -26.08
N GLY A 220 -6.90 1.43 -25.62
CA GLY A 220 -7.31 0.23 -26.34
C GLY A 220 -8.68 -0.29 -25.94
N GLU A 221 -8.86 -1.62 -26.05
CA GLU A 221 -10.12 -2.30 -25.70
C GLU A 221 -10.36 -2.33 -24.19
N TYR A 222 -9.34 -2.74 -23.42
CA TYR A 222 -9.43 -2.98 -21.97
C TYR A 222 -9.01 -1.81 -21.08
N GLY A 223 -8.44 -0.75 -21.65
CA GLY A 223 -7.89 0.36 -20.88
C GLY A 223 -6.75 1.10 -21.57
N TYR A 224 -5.72 1.49 -20.81
CA TYR A 224 -4.69 2.42 -21.27
C TYR A 224 -3.34 2.22 -20.57
N ASN A 225 -2.25 2.32 -21.32
CA ASN A 225 -0.90 2.35 -20.80
C ASN A 225 -0.33 3.78 -20.86
N ALA A 226 0.04 4.30 -19.69
CA ALA A 226 0.55 5.65 -19.49
C ALA A 226 2.07 5.78 -19.70
N ILE A 227 2.79 4.65 -19.82
CA ILE A 227 4.24 4.59 -20.04
C ILE A 227 4.53 4.97 -21.50
N LEU A 228 5.07 6.18 -21.72
CA LEU A 228 5.19 6.75 -23.07
C LEU A 228 6.23 6.06 -23.98
N SER A 229 7.05 5.17 -23.45
CA SER A 229 7.99 4.32 -24.20
C SER A 229 7.39 2.98 -24.63
N GLU A 230 6.20 2.63 -24.14
CA GLU A 230 5.47 1.39 -24.44
C GLU A 230 4.28 1.66 -25.38
N ASP A 231 3.59 0.61 -25.82
CA ASP A 231 2.35 0.78 -26.58
C ASP A 231 1.19 1.19 -25.68
N ARG A 232 0.47 2.23 -26.07
CA ARG A 232 -0.47 2.97 -25.21
C ARG A 232 -1.84 2.30 -25.12
N ASP A 233 -2.16 1.42 -26.07
CA ASP A 233 -3.43 0.70 -26.12
C ASP A 233 -3.42 -0.63 -25.35
N ASN A 234 -2.24 -1.07 -24.87
CA ASN A 234 -2.03 -2.36 -24.24
C ASN A 234 -1.65 -2.24 -22.74
N PRO A 235 -2.62 -2.27 -21.80
CA PRO A 235 -2.38 -2.24 -20.36
C PRO A 235 -2.09 -3.62 -19.75
N MET A 236 -1.48 -4.54 -20.52
CA MET A 236 -1.16 -5.89 -20.06
C MET A 236 -0.12 -5.86 -18.95
N ASP A 237 -0.33 -6.64 -17.90
CA ASP A 237 0.60 -6.83 -16.78
C ASP A 237 1.38 -8.15 -16.96
N THR A 238 2.45 -8.08 -17.76
CA THR A 238 3.31 -9.26 -18.05
C THR A 238 4.50 -9.41 -17.12
N ASP A 239 4.91 -8.34 -16.43
CA ASP A 239 6.23 -8.21 -15.83
C ASP A 239 6.21 -8.07 -14.29
N ILE A 240 5.20 -7.41 -13.73
CA ILE A 240 5.09 -7.22 -12.27
C ILE A 240 4.09 -8.21 -11.66
N GLY A 241 2.85 -8.28 -12.18
CA GLY A 241 1.76 -9.12 -11.64
C GLY A 241 0.92 -8.45 -10.54
N HIS A 242 1.35 -7.29 -10.03
CA HIS A 242 0.75 -6.62 -8.88
C HIS A 242 -0.63 -6.00 -9.16
N GLY A 243 -0.79 -5.35 -10.32
CA GLY A 243 -2.10 -4.85 -10.75
C GLY A 243 -3.08 -5.99 -11.05
N THR A 244 -2.59 -7.13 -11.55
CA THR A 244 -3.39 -8.36 -11.69
C THR A 244 -3.87 -8.88 -10.34
N HIS A 245 -3.00 -8.94 -9.33
CA HIS A 245 -3.38 -9.33 -7.96
C HIS A 245 -4.45 -8.42 -7.35
N CYS A 246 -4.30 -7.10 -7.53
CA CYS A 246 -5.31 -6.12 -7.11
C CYS A 246 -6.65 -6.30 -7.84
N ALA A 247 -6.64 -6.62 -9.14
CA ALA A 247 -7.86 -6.83 -9.92
C ALA A 247 -8.67 -8.04 -9.42
N GLY A 248 -8.00 -9.14 -9.07
CA GLY A 248 -8.66 -10.33 -8.52
C GLY A 248 -9.35 -10.08 -7.18
N ILE A 249 -8.69 -9.37 -6.25
CA ILE A 249 -9.28 -9.00 -4.96
C ILE A 249 -10.56 -8.17 -5.15
N ILE A 250 -10.56 -7.24 -6.12
CA ILE A 250 -11.70 -6.37 -6.39
C ILE A 250 -12.87 -7.16 -6.99
N ALA A 251 -12.63 -7.99 -8.00
CA ALA A 251 -13.69 -8.53 -8.86
C ALA A 251 -13.38 -9.85 -9.59
N ALA A 252 -12.51 -10.73 -9.08
CA ALA A 252 -12.38 -12.09 -9.62
C ALA A 252 -13.76 -12.78 -9.76
N GLN A 253 -13.95 -13.50 -10.86
CA GLN A 253 -15.27 -13.91 -11.31
C GLN A 253 -15.79 -15.09 -10.50
N TRP A 254 -16.89 -14.90 -9.76
CA TRP A 254 -17.50 -16.00 -9.01
C TRP A 254 -18.04 -17.13 -9.90
N ASP A 255 -18.18 -18.29 -9.27
CA ASP A 255 -18.87 -19.49 -9.74
C ASP A 255 -18.40 -19.93 -11.14
N ASN A 256 -17.08 -19.92 -11.33
CA ASN A 256 -16.45 -20.23 -12.61
C ASN A 256 -15.66 -21.55 -12.63
N ASP A 257 -15.73 -22.30 -11.52
CA ASP A 257 -15.01 -23.54 -11.20
C ASP A 257 -13.47 -23.37 -11.12
N LYS A 258 -12.96 -22.16 -10.88
CA LYS A 258 -11.52 -21.87 -10.76
C LYS A 258 -11.27 -20.86 -9.64
N GLY A 259 -10.08 -20.94 -9.04
CA GLY A 259 -9.48 -19.75 -8.43
C GLY A 259 -10.22 -19.18 -7.23
N VAL A 260 -10.49 -17.88 -7.29
CA VAL A 260 -10.80 -17.03 -6.14
C VAL A 260 -12.02 -16.14 -6.42
N ALA A 261 -12.68 -15.69 -5.36
CA ALA A 261 -13.77 -14.74 -5.44
C ALA A 261 -13.28 -13.30 -5.27
N GLY A 262 -13.84 -12.36 -6.05
CA GLY A 262 -13.66 -10.92 -5.81
C GLY A 262 -14.69 -10.36 -4.84
N VAL A 263 -14.37 -9.26 -4.15
CA VAL A 263 -15.32 -8.57 -3.24
C VAL A 263 -16.57 -8.06 -3.97
N SER A 264 -16.44 -7.65 -5.24
CA SER A 264 -17.49 -7.02 -6.04
C SER A 264 -17.81 -7.82 -7.31
N PRO A 265 -18.62 -8.89 -7.24
CA PRO A 265 -18.84 -9.84 -8.35
C PRO A 265 -19.46 -9.22 -9.61
N ASN A 266 -20.15 -8.08 -9.47
CA ASN A 266 -20.82 -7.39 -10.57
C ASN A 266 -19.96 -6.25 -11.16
N ALA A 267 -18.75 -6.01 -10.65
CA ALA A 267 -17.87 -4.96 -11.16
C ALA A 267 -17.08 -5.43 -12.38
N GLN A 268 -16.77 -4.47 -13.26
CA GLN A 268 -15.82 -4.65 -14.35
C GLN A 268 -14.52 -3.92 -14.08
N ILE A 269 -13.40 -4.51 -14.48
CA ILE A 269 -12.05 -3.94 -14.28
C ILE A 269 -11.61 -3.17 -15.53
N MET A 270 -11.24 -1.90 -15.36
CA MET A 270 -10.54 -1.09 -16.36
C MET A 270 -9.04 -1.06 -16.00
N ALA A 271 -8.19 -1.60 -16.87
CA ALA A 271 -6.76 -1.68 -16.64
C ALA A 271 -6.04 -0.38 -17.03
N VAL A 272 -5.34 0.26 -16.09
CA VAL A 272 -4.58 1.50 -16.35
C VAL A 272 -3.13 1.31 -15.89
N ARG A 273 -2.27 0.86 -16.81
CA ARG A 273 -0.84 0.62 -16.55
C ARG A 273 -0.07 1.94 -16.47
N PHE A 274 0.71 2.13 -15.41
CA PHE A 274 1.70 3.22 -15.30
C PHE A 274 3.00 2.80 -14.60
N LEU A 275 3.02 1.63 -13.97
CA LEU A 275 4.20 0.97 -13.41
C LEU A 275 4.67 -0.13 -14.38
N GLY A 276 5.98 -0.26 -14.57
CA GLY A 276 6.64 -1.41 -15.22
C GLY A 276 7.97 -1.71 -14.52
N GLN A 277 8.78 -2.65 -15.02
CA GLN A 277 10.07 -3.03 -14.39
C GLN A 277 11.04 -1.89 -14.04
N SER A 278 10.93 -0.73 -14.69
CA SER A 278 11.74 0.47 -14.36
C SER A 278 11.10 1.38 -13.29
N GLY A 279 10.04 0.89 -12.62
CA GLY A 279 9.11 1.69 -11.82
C GLY A 279 8.12 2.47 -12.69
N GLY A 280 7.56 3.54 -12.11
CA GLY A 280 6.74 4.53 -12.81
C GLY A 280 6.96 5.92 -12.22
N ASP A 281 6.40 6.95 -12.88
CA ASP A 281 6.51 8.34 -12.46
C ASP A 281 5.14 8.99 -12.18
N THR A 282 5.16 10.06 -11.37
CA THR A 282 3.96 10.86 -11.05
C THR A 282 3.26 11.35 -12.32
N ALA A 283 4.02 11.70 -13.36
CA ALA A 283 3.48 12.16 -14.63
C ALA A 283 2.60 11.11 -15.32
N SER A 284 2.97 9.84 -15.24
CA SER A 284 2.24 8.71 -15.81
C SER A 284 1.02 8.35 -14.96
N ALA A 285 1.11 8.44 -13.63
CA ALA A 285 -0.07 8.37 -12.76
C ALA A 285 -1.11 9.46 -13.10
N ILE A 286 -0.68 10.70 -13.33
CA ILE A 286 -1.56 11.80 -13.77
C ILE A 286 -2.18 11.53 -15.15
N ARG A 287 -1.44 10.96 -16.10
CA ARG A 287 -2.00 10.51 -17.40
C ARG A 287 -3.05 9.41 -17.20
N GLY A 288 -2.84 8.50 -16.26
CA GLY A 288 -3.82 7.49 -15.87
C GLY A 288 -5.11 8.10 -15.32
N TYR A 289 -5.00 8.99 -14.33
CA TYR A 289 -6.15 9.75 -13.81
C TYR A 289 -6.88 10.55 -14.91
N ALA A 290 -6.16 11.17 -15.84
CA ALA A 290 -6.76 11.88 -16.96
C ALA A 290 -7.55 10.95 -17.91
N TYR A 291 -7.08 9.71 -18.13
CA TYR A 291 -7.80 8.70 -18.91
C TYR A 291 -9.08 8.24 -18.19
N ILE A 292 -9.01 7.95 -16.90
CA ILE A 292 -10.16 7.56 -16.06
C ILE A 292 -11.19 8.70 -16.01
N GLN A 293 -10.76 9.95 -15.85
CA GLN A 293 -11.62 11.14 -15.91
C GLN A 293 -12.28 11.27 -17.29
N ALA A 294 -11.54 11.07 -18.38
CA ALA A 294 -12.09 11.10 -19.73
C ALA A 294 -13.14 9.99 -19.93
N ALA A 295 -12.96 8.81 -19.34
CA ALA A 295 -13.91 7.70 -19.40
C ALA A 295 -15.22 8.05 -18.66
N ALA A 296 -15.12 8.52 -17.42
CA ALA A 296 -16.27 8.98 -16.63
C ALA A 296 -17.04 10.10 -17.37
N LYS A 297 -16.31 11.09 -17.91
CA LYS A 297 -16.87 12.19 -18.73
C LYS A 297 -17.51 11.72 -20.03
N ALA A 298 -17.00 10.67 -20.65
CA ALA A 298 -17.57 10.05 -21.85
C ALA A 298 -18.81 9.18 -21.55
N GLY A 299 -19.17 9.00 -20.28
CA GLY A 299 -20.38 8.33 -19.83
C GLY A 299 -20.16 6.95 -19.21
N VAL A 300 -18.91 6.43 -19.18
CA VAL A 300 -18.57 5.16 -18.52
C VAL A 300 -18.97 5.25 -17.03
N ASN A 301 -19.52 4.18 -16.49
CA ASN A 301 -19.89 4.09 -15.08
C ASN A 301 -18.67 3.77 -14.21
N VAL A 302 -17.63 4.59 -14.29
CA VAL A 302 -16.49 4.48 -13.36
C VAL A 302 -16.99 4.82 -11.96
N VAL A 303 -16.73 3.96 -10.98
CA VAL A 303 -17.22 4.14 -9.59
C VAL A 303 -16.08 4.28 -8.58
N ALA A 304 -14.94 3.62 -8.82
CA ALA A 304 -13.78 3.68 -7.95
C ALA A 304 -12.46 3.57 -8.74
N VAL A 305 -11.36 4.04 -8.13
CA VAL A 305 -9.98 3.85 -8.58
C VAL A 305 -9.18 3.19 -7.46
N ASN A 306 -8.57 2.03 -7.75
CA ASN A 306 -7.58 1.40 -6.89
C ASN A 306 -6.20 2.01 -7.13
N ASN A 307 -5.53 2.44 -6.05
CA ASN A 307 -4.17 2.97 -6.07
C ASN A 307 -3.33 2.22 -5.04
N SER A 308 -2.94 0.99 -5.36
CA SER A 308 -2.13 0.12 -4.50
C SER A 308 -0.64 0.49 -4.49
N TRP A 309 -0.34 1.79 -4.57
CA TRP A 309 1.00 2.33 -4.74
C TRP A 309 1.17 3.63 -3.96
N GLY A 310 2.42 3.99 -3.68
CA GLY A 310 2.79 5.20 -2.95
C GLY A 310 4.20 5.68 -3.31
N PRO A 311 4.66 6.81 -2.74
CA PRO A 311 5.98 7.36 -3.03
C PRO A 311 7.11 6.45 -2.51
N SER A 312 7.97 5.97 -3.42
CA SER A 312 9.01 4.96 -3.19
C SER A 312 10.19 5.33 -2.26
N ALA A 313 10.14 6.48 -1.58
CA ALA A 313 11.16 6.87 -0.61
C ALA A 313 10.60 7.90 0.38
N VAL A 314 10.88 7.65 1.66
CA VAL A 314 10.24 8.24 2.83
C VAL A 314 10.99 9.51 3.26
N GLU A 315 10.71 10.63 2.58
CA GLU A 315 11.25 11.96 2.91
C GLU A 315 10.15 13.03 3.00
N GLY A 316 8.96 12.65 3.50
CA GLY A 316 7.81 13.56 3.59
C GLY A 316 7.30 14.09 2.24
N ARG A 317 7.43 13.27 1.19
CA ARG A 317 7.06 13.61 -0.19
C ARG A 317 5.55 13.45 -0.38
N GLN A 318 4.86 14.57 -0.57
CA GLN A 318 3.40 14.61 -0.76
C GLN A 318 3.08 14.68 -2.25
N LEU A 319 2.31 13.72 -2.76
CA LEU A 319 1.90 13.68 -4.17
C LEU A 319 0.69 14.61 -4.40
N ARG A 320 0.91 15.93 -4.34
CA ARG A 320 -0.15 16.96 -4.45
C ARG A 320 -0.94 16.87 -5.77
N SER A 321 -0.25 16.61 -6.88
CA SER A 321 -0.87 16.46 -8.19
C SER A 321 -1.86 15.30 -8.24
N VAL A 322 -1.41 14.12 -7.81
CA VAL A 322 -2.24 12.91 -7.63
C VAL A 322 -3.40 13.21 -6.68
N SER A 323 -3.10 13.92 -5.59
CA SER A 323 -4.08 14.28 -4.56
C SER A 323 -5.19 15.19 -5.08
N THR A 324 -4.84 16.08 -6.00
CA THR A 324 -5.77 16.98 -6.68
C THR A 324 -6.59 16.23 -7.72
N ALA A 325 -5.97 15.32 -8.49
CA ALA A 325 -6.65 14.51 -9.50
C ALA A 325 -7.71 13.58 -8.87
N ALA A 326 -7.37 12.86 -7.80
CA ALA A 326 -8.30 12.02 -7.03
C ALA A 326 -9.47 12.84 -6.44
N THR A 327 -9.17 14.01 -5.86
CA THR A 327 -10.21 14.91 -5.33
C THR A 327 -11.13 15.45 -6.43
N ALA A 328 -10.57 15.80 -7.60
CA ALA A 328 -11.34 16.34 -8.71
C ALA A 328 -12.25 15.28 -9.34
N ILE A 329 -11.78 14.04 -9.56
CA ILE A 329 -12.63 13.00 -10.16
C ILE A 329 -13.77 12.57 -9.22
N GLY A 330 -13.52 12.52 -7.90
CA GLY A 330 -14.55 12.29 -6.90
C GLY A 330 -15.60 13.40 -6.86
N LYS A 331 -15.17 14.66 -6.84
CA LYS A 331 -16.07 15.82 -6.82
C LYS A 331 -16.89 15.96 -8.11
N ASP A 332 -16.25 15.88 -9.27
CA ASP A 332 -16.86 16.28 -10.54
C ASP A 332 -17.60 15.12 -11.24
N TYR A 333 -17.27 13.86 -10.91
CA TYR A 333 -17.82 12.65 -11.55
C TYR A 333 -18.32 11.57 -10.58
N GLY A 334 -18.14 11.75 -9.26
CA GLY A 334 -18.61 10.79 -8.26
C GLY A 334 -17.81 9.48 -8.22
N VAL A 335 -16.50 9.54 -8.51
CA VAL A 335 -15.56 8.40 -8.50
C VAL A 335 -14.72 8.40 -7.22
N VAL A 336 -14.84 7.36 -6.40
CA VAL A 336 -14.02 7.17 -5.19
C VAL A 336 -12.58 6.84 -5.57
N SER A 337 -11.59 7.30 -4.80
CA SER A 337 -10.21 6.79 -4.95
C SER A 337 -9.74 6.18 -3.63
N CYS A 338 -9.22 4.94 -3.68
CA CYS A 338 -8.66 4.26 -2.53
C CYS A 338 -7.14 4.20 -2.69
N PHE A 339 -6.39 4.46 -1.61
CA PHE A 339 -4.92 4.50 -1.60
C PHE A 339 -4.32 3.66 -0.47
N ALA A 340 -3.22 2.99 -0.78
CA ALA A 340 -2.41 2.27 0.20
C ALA A 340 -1.69 3.24 1.17
N ALA A 341 -1.75 2.96 2.47
CA ALA A 341 -1.07 3.78 3.48
C ALA A 341 0.46 3.70 3.43
N GLY A 342 1.02 2.62 2.85
CA GLY A 342 2.45 2.36 2.73
C GLY A 342 2.94 1.20 3.60
N ASN A 343 4.08 0.59 3.23
CA ASN A 343 4.62 -0.63 3.84
C ASN A 343 5.95 -0.40 4.59
N SER A 344 6.08 0.73 5.31
CA SER A 344 7.33 1.13 5.99
C SER A 344 7.26 1.17 7.53
N ASN A 345 6.16 0.73 8.15
CA ASN A 345 5.92 0.80 9.60
C ASN A 345 6.09 2.21 10.19
N THR A 346 5.81 3.26 9.40
CA THR A 346 5.97 4.66 9.84
C THR A 346 4.62 5.29 10.21
N ASN A 347 4.65 6.16 11.21
CA ASN A 347 3.55 7.07 11.46
C ASN A 347 3.51 8.14 10.34
N ASN A 348 2.48 8.11 9.50
CA ASN A 348 2.27 9.02 8.38
C ASN A 348 1.98 10.46 8.84
N ASP A 349 1.42 10.68 10.03
CA ASP A 349 1.26 12.02 10.59
C ASP A 349 2.65 12.66 10.81
N LEU A 350 3.62 11.87 11.28
CA LEU A 350 5.01 12.31 11.54
C LEU A 350 5.96 12.19 10.34
N ASN A 351 5.66 11.36 9.33
CA ASN A 351 6.58 11.07 8.21
C ASN A 351 6.05 11.42 6.83
N SER A 352 4.74 11.57 6.64
CA SER A 352 4.07 11.92 5.37
C SER A 352 4.42 10.98 4.21
N GLY A 353 3.86 9.76 4.27
CA GLY A 353 3.90 8.74 3.21
C GLY A 353 2.60 8.57 2.39
N GLY A 354 1.42 8.87 2.96
CA GLY A 354 0.12 8.96 2.27
C GLY A 354 -0.50 10.35 2.50
N ILE A 355 -0.78 11.18 1.48
CA ILE A 355 -1.81 11.13 0.42
C ILE A 355 -3.18 11.62 0.93
N VAL A 356 -3.71 12.66 0.26
CA VAL A 356 -5.08 13.20 0.31
C VAL A 356 -5.84 13.17 1.66
N ASN A 357 -6.07 14.35 2.26
CA ASN A 357 -7.31 14.59 3.00
C ASN A 357 -8.39 15.10 2.02
N SER A 358 -9.43 14.29 1.79
CA SER A 358 -10.57 14.61 0.93
C SER A 358 -11.76 13.69 1.27
N PRO A 359 -13.01 14.17 1.23
CA PRO A 359 -14.18 13.33 1.46
C PRO A 359 -14.41 12.27 0.37
N TYR A 360 -13.70 12.33 -0.77
CA TYR A 360 -13.82 11.38 -1.89
C TYR A 360 -12.68 10.35 -1.95
N VAL A 361 -11.84 10.28 -0.91
CA VAL A 361 -10.69 9.38 -0.82
C VAL A 361 -10.74 8.56 0.46
N VAL A 362 -10.26 7.31 0.37
CA VAL A 362 -10.03 6.43 1.52
C VAL A 362 -8.56 5.97 1.53
N ASN A 363 -7.83 6.29 2.61
CA ASN A 363 -6.47 5.81 2.86
C ASN A 363 -6.52 4.55 3.73
N VAL A 364 -5.91 3.46 3.25
CA VAL A 364 -6.13 2.10 3.78
C VAL A 364 -4.85 1.52 4.39
N GLY A 365 -4.91 1.22 5.69
CA GLY A 365 -3.90 0.42 6.40
C GLY A 365 -4.17 -1.09 6.28
N ALA A 366 -3.16 -1.91 6.57
CA ALA A 366 -3.25 -3.37 6.53
C ALA A 366 -3.33 -3.99 7.93
N MET A 367 -4.17 -5.01 8.07
CA MET A 367 -4.26 -5.89 9.24
C MET A 367 -4.11 -7.37 8.87
N ASP A 368 -3.77 -8.19 9.87
CA ASP A 368 -3.76 -9.65 9.79
C ASP A 368 -5.13 -10.27 10.14
N SER A 369 -5.24 -11.58 9.96
CA SER A 369 -6.44 -12.39 10.22
C SER A 369 -6.78 -12.54 11.70
N GLU A 370 -5.94 -12.00 12.59
CA GLU A 370 -6.16 -11.92 14.02
C GLU A 370 -6.68 -10.56 14.47
N GLY A 371 -6.73 -9.55 13.58
CA GLY A 371 -7.21 -8.20 13.91
C GLY A 371 -6.12 -7.29 14.50
N TYR A 372 -4.85 -7.67 14.33
CA TYR A 372 -3.69 -6.81 14.59
C TYR A 372 -3.28 -6.06 13.32
N ARG A 373 -2.72 -4.86 13.47
CA ARG A 373 -2.05 -4.14 12.38
C ARG A 373 -0.87 -4.97 11.87
N SER A 374 -0.85 -5.25 10.57
CA SER A 374 0.31 -5.88 9.92
C SER A 374 1.55 -5.01 10.16
N PHE A 375 2.66 -5.58 10.61
CA PHE A 375 3.83 -4.79 11.08
C PHE A 375 4.34 -3.77 10.07
N PHE A 376 4.29 -4.11 8.77
CA PHE A 376 4.76 -3.25 7.69
C PHE A 376 3.85 -2.05 7.48
N SER A 377 2.57 -2.12 7.88
CA SER A 377 1.59 -1.07 7.59
C SER A 377 2.02 0.24 8.22
N CYS A 378 2.19 1.26 7.40
CA CYS A 378 2.13 2.63 7.88
C CYS A 378 0.76 2.89 8.51
N TYR A 379 0.73 3.83 9.44
CA TYR A 379 -0.43 4.16 10.27
C TYR A 379 -0.45 5.66 10.54
N GLY A 380 -1.56 6.20 11.06
CA GLY A 380 -1.65 7.60 11.43
C GLY A 380 -3.09 7.96 11.78
N LYS A 381 -3.32 8.40 13.02
CA LYS A 381 -4.66 8.76 13.53
C LYS A 381 -5.32 9.91 12.75
N GLU A 382 -4.54 10.66 11.96
CA GLU A 382 -5.00 11.82 11.17
C GLU A 382 -4.86 11.62 9.65
N THR A 383 -4.27 10.50 9.20
CA THR A 383 -3.87 10.29 7.79
C THR A 383 -4.23 8.93 7.21
N VAL A 384 -4.44 7.89 8.04
CA VAL A 384 -5.02 6.61 7.63
C VAL A 384 -6.48 6.61 8.05
N ASP A 385 -7.39 6.36 7.12
CA ASP A 385 -8.82 6.43 7.41
C ASP A 385 -9.30 5.17 8.15
N VAL A 386 -8.89 3.99 7.67
CA VAL A 386 -9.40 2.68 8.10
C VAL A 386 -8.37 1.58 7.80
N PHE A 387 -8.44 0.45 8.51
CA PHE A 387 -7.69 -0.75 8.18
C PHE A 387 -8.53 -1.76 7.37
N ALA A 388 -7.88 -2.64 6.61
CA ALA A 388 -8.53 -3.78 5.96
C ALA A 388 -7.56 -4.98 5.86
N PRO A 389 -8.06 -6.20 5.60
CA PRO A 389 -7.22 -7.38 5.41
C PRO A 389 -6.08 -7.16 4.41
N GLY A 390 -4.83 -7.29 4.87
CA GLY A 390 -3.65 -6.98 4.05
C GLY A 390 -2.44 -7.89 4.28
N SER A 391 -2.49 -8.84 5.21
CA SER A 391 -1.55 -9.96 5.30
C SER A 391 -2.14 -11.23 4.70
N GLN A 392 -1.32 -12.05 4.05
CA GLN A 392 -1.71 -13.33 3.45
C GLN A 392 -2.95 -13.26 2.54
N ILE A 393 -3.00 -12.28 1.63
CA ILE A 393 -4.15 -12.14 0.73
C ILE A 393 -3.93 -12.98 -0.53
N LEU A 394 -4.73 -14.04 -0.67
CA LEU A 394 -4.79 -14.88 -1.87
C LEU A 394 -5.53 -14.15 -3.00
N SER A 395 -4.91 -14.06 -4.17
CA SER A 395 -5.54 -13.54 -5.39
C SER A 395 -4.83 -14.06 -6.65
N THR A 396 -5.37 -13.70 -7.82
CA THR A 396 -4.81 -13.96 -9.16
C THR A 396 -3.41 -13.38 -9.33
N THR A 397 -2.57 -13.96 -10.19
CA THR A 397 -1.32 -13.31 -10.65
C THR A 397 -1.14 -13.41 -12.16
N SER A 398 -0.12 -12.76 -12.72
CA SER A 398 0.14 -12.80 -14.17
C SER A 398 0.37 -14.23 -14.67
N THR A 399 -0.37 -14.64 -15.71
CA THR A 399 -0.24 -15.96 -16.34
C THR A 399 0.81 -15.99 -17.44
N ASP A 400 1.42 -14.85 -17.81
CA ASP A 400 2.40 -14.79 -18.90
C ASP A 400 3.69 -15.52 -18.51
N LYS A 401 4.12 -16.44 -19.38
CA LYS A 401 5.31 -17.29 -19.19
C LYS A 401 6.43 -16.95 -20.19
N LYS A 402 6.31 -15.80 -20.88
CA LYS A 402 7.31 -15.31 -21.85
C LYS A 402 8.55 -14.72 -21.20
N LEU A 403 8.39 -14.06 -20.05
CA LEU A 403 9.52 -13.64 -19.21
C LEU A 403 9.95 -14.83 -18.35
N ALA A 404 11.25 -14.88 -18.01
CA ALA A 404 11.73 -15.91 -17.11
C ALA A 404 11.21 -15.64 -15.68
N MET A 405 10.92 -16.67 -14.89
CA MET A 405 10.32 -16.51 -13.55
C MET A 405 11.19 -15.71 -12.55
N ASN A 406 12.47 -15.50 -12.87
CA ASN A 406 13.40 -14.63 -12.13
C ASN A 406 13.35 -13.15 -12.55
N GLU A 407 12.50 -12.80 -13.50
CA GLU A 407 12.30 -11.46 -14.09
C GLU A 407 10.88 -10.93 -13.80
N HIS A 408 10.07 -11.72 -13.08
CA HIS A 408 8.77 -11.35 -12.53
C HIS A 408 8.85 -10.97 -11.04
N GLU A 409 8.06 -9.99 -10.61
CA GLU A 409 7.95 -9.63 -9.18
C GLU A 409 6.94 -10.52 -8.42
N MET A 410 5.79 -10.85 -9.02
CA MET A 410 4.77 -11.76 -8.48
C MET A 410 4.56 -13.00 -9.40
N PRO A 411 5.55 -13.91 -9.51
CA PRO A 411 5.46 -15.09 -10.38
C PRO A 411 4.50 -16.15 -9.84
N THR A 412 3.97 -16.98 -10.73
CA THR A 412 3.13 -18.15 -10.38
C THR A 412 3.81 -19.08 -9.36
N GLN A 413 3.01 -19.63 -8.45
CA GLN A 413 3.46 -20.37 -7.25
C GLN A 413 2.61 -21.64 -7.04
N TYR A 414 3.21 -22.72 -6.52
CA TYR A 414 2.48 -23.93 -6.13
C TYR A 414 1.76 -23.74 -4.80
N LEU A 415 0.43 -23.84 -4.79
CA LEU A 415 -0.40 -23.68 -3.60
C LEU A 415 -1.20 -24.98 -3.41
N PRO A 416 -0.70 -25.94 -2.59
CA PRO A 416 -1.30 -27.27 -2.48
C PRO A 416 -2.77 -27.24 -2.04
N GLN A 417 -3.14 -26.31 -1.16
CA GLN A 417 -4.48 -26.20 -0.58
C GLN A 417 -5.59 -25.91 -1.60
N ILE A 418 -5.24 -25.34 -2.77
CA ILE A 418 -6.16 -25.01 -3.88
C ILE A 418 -5.89 -25.82 -5.17
N GLN A 419 -4.98 -26.80 -5.13
CA GLN A 419 -4.68 -27.65 -6.30
C GLN A 419 -5.37 -29.01 -6.23
N GLU A 420 -5.65 -29.59 -7.40
CA GLU A 420 -6.15 -30.95 -7.49
C GLU A 420 -5.04 -31.97 -7.14
N ASP A 421 -5.39 -33.06 -6.46
CA ASP A 421 -4.47 -34.16 -6.10
C ASP A 421 -3.55 -34.62 -7.26
N LYS A 422 -4.04 -34.58 -8.50
CA LYS A 422 -3.26 -34.97 -9.68
C LYS A 422 -2.05 -34.07 -9.95
N ASP A 423 -2.09 -32.81 -9.52
CA ASP A 423 -1.04 -31.81 -9.68
C ASP A 423 -0.06 -31.79 -8.47
N SER A 424 -0.36 -32.53 -7.41
CA SER A 424 0.50 -32.74 -6.24
C SER A 424 1.29 -34.05 -6.33
N TYR A 425 2.53 -34.08 -5.86
CA TYR A 425 3.25 -35.34 -5.54
C TYR A 425 3.01 -35.78 -4.10
N PHE A 426 2.95 -34.82 -3.18
CA PHE A 426 2.78 -35.00 -1.75
C PHE A 426 2.09 -33.76 -1.18
N TYR A 427 1.21 -33.96 -0.21
CA TYR A 427 0.62 -32.93 0.63
C TYR A 427 0.30 -33.54 2.01
N GLU A 428 0.54 -32.76 3.05
CA GLU A 428 0.22 -33.05 4.44
C GLU A 428 -0.38 -31.79 5.08
N ASP A 429 -1.54 -31.99 5.70
CA ASP A 429 -2.40 -31.01 6.39
C ASP A 429 -2.41 -31.24 7.91
N PHE A 430 -1.76 -32.32 8.39
CA PHE A 430 -1.73 -32.79 9.79
C PHE A 430 -3.10 -33.03 10.45
N GLU A 431 -4.21 -32.93 9.71
CA GLU A 431 -5.55 -33.14 10.24
C GLU A 431 -5.83 -34.60 10.60
N LYS A 432 -5.16 -35.51 9.88
CA LYS A 432 -5.23 -36.96 10.06
C LYS A 432 -4.43 -37.39 11.30
N THR A 433 -4.89 -38.43 11.98
CA THR A 433 -4.28 -38.95 13.23
C THR A 433 -2.86 -39.50 13.09
N THR A 434 -2.30 -39.55 11.89
CA THR A 434 -1.00 -40.14 11.60
C THR A 434 -0.28 -39.23 10.62
N SER A 435 0.69 -38.47 11.11
CA SER A 435 1.48 -37.58 10.26
C SER A 435 2.52 -38.35 9.44
N LYS A 436 2.77 -37.87 8.23
CA LYS A 436 3.82 -38.30 7.30
C LYS A 436 5.13 -37.53 7.48
N VAL A 437 5.13 -36.49 8.31
CA VAL A 437 6.27 -35.60 8.56
C VAL A 437 6.47 -35.42 10.06
N ASP A 438 7.71 -35.51 10.55
CA ASP A 438 8.09 -35.13 11.91
C ASP A 438 8.85 -33.79 11.89
N LEU A 439 8.82 -33.06 13.01
CA LEU A 439 9.66 -31.87 13.23
C LEU A 439 10.62 -32.08 14.41
N ARG A 440 11.89 -31.70 14.25
CA ARG A 440 12.97 -31.85 15.25
C ARG A 440 13.76 -30.53 15.38
N LEU A 441 14.05 -30.09 16.60
CA LEU A 441 14.88 -28.91 16.88
C LEU A 441 16.31 -29.37 17.20
N LEU A 442 17.28 -28.79 16.50
CA LEU A 442 18.70 -29.02 16.70
C LEU A 442 19.38 -27.82 17.34
N ASP A 443 20.26 -28.09 18.31
CA ASP A 443 21.22 -27.10 18.83
C ASP A 443 22.43 -26.88 17.90
N ALA A 444 23.34 -25.99 18.30
CA ALA A 444 24.55 -25.65 17.57
C ALA A 444 25.50 -26.86 17.31
N ASP A 445 25.44 -27.91 18.13
CA ASP A 445 26.20 -29.15 17.95
C ASP A 445 25.48 -30.14 17.01
N GLY A 446 24.30 -29.79 16.48
CA GLY A 446 23.49 -30.64 15.61
C GLY A 446 22.76 -31.76 16.36
N LYS A 447 22.59 -31.62 17.67
CA LYS A 447 21.91 -32.60 18.52
C LYS A 447 20.44 -32.20 18.68
N VAL A 448 19.56 -33.21 18.61
CA VAL A 448 18.13 -33.03 18.88
C VAL A 448 17.94 -32.63 20.35
N VAL A 449 17.40 -31.43 20.58
CA VAL A 449 17.05 -30.90 21.90
C VAL A 449 15.55 -30.91 22.14
N GLU A 450 14.73 -30.78 21.09
CA GLU A 450 13.28 -30.96 21.16
C GLU A 450 12.75 -31.68 19.91
N THR A 451 11.55 -32.27 20.05
CA THR A 451 10.79 -32.90 18.95
C THR A 451 9.36 -32.39 19.05
N ALA A 452 8.76 -32.07 17.90
CA ALA A 452 7.45 -31.46 17.83
C ALA A 452 6.33 -32.38 18.33
N LYS A 453 5.19 -31.76 18.61
CA LYS A 453 3.95 -32.45 18.98
C LYS A 453 2.84 -31.99 18.03
N SER A 454 2.03 -32.94 17.55
CA SER A 454 0.73 -32.60 16.98
C SER A 454 -0.10 -31.90 18.05
N SER A 455 -0.64 -30.74 17.71
CA SER A 455 -1.40 -29.88 18.62
C SER A 455 -2.32 -28.95 17.84
N VAL A 456 -3.39 -28.50 18.50
CA VAL A 456 -4.27 -27.46 17.95
C VAL A 456 -3.46 -26.18 17.77
N LEU A 457 -3.54 -25.56 16.59
CA LEU A 457 -2.83 -24.33 16.28
C LEU A 457 -3.51 -23.11 16.96
N SER A 458 -2.74 -22.04 17.15
CA SER A 458 -3.31 -20.75 17.54
C SER A 458 -4.20 -20.19 16.41
N PRO A 459 -5.07 -19.20 16.67
CA PRO A 459 -5.78 -18.46 15.61
C PRO A 459 -4.85 -18.03 14.46
N GLY A 460 -5.39 -18.00 13.23
CA GLY A 460 -4.68 -17.51 12.04
C GLY A 460 -4.00 -18.57 11.15
N TYR A 461 -4.27 -19.87 11.35
CA TYR A 461 -3.76 -20.96 10.51
C TYR A 461 -4.88 -21.60 9.64
N ALA A 462 -4.51 -22.29 8.57
CA ALA A 462 -5.49 -22.88 7.65
C ALA A 462 -6.05 -24.20 8.19
N SER A 463 -5.20 -25.01 8.83
CA SER A 463 -5.56 -26.28 9.45
C SER A 463 -5.74 -26.11 10.96
N ASP A 464 -6.61 -26.92 11.57
CA ASP A 464 -6.86 -26.89 13.02
C ASP A 464 -5.67 -27.45 13.81
N LYS A 465 -4.97 -28.43 13.24
CA LYS A 465 -3.83 -29.13 13.82
C LYS A 465 -2.60 -28.90 12.98
N GLY A 466 -1.48 -28.80 13.68
CA GLY A 466 -0.17 -28.82 13.04
C GLY A 466 0.89 -29.32 14.02
N LEU A 467 2.14 -29.24 13.58
CA LEU A 467 3.30 -29.60 14.40
C LEU A 467 3.86 -28.35 15.07
N GLN A 468 3.90 -28.34 16.39
CA GLN A 468 4.52 -27.26 17.18
C GLN A 468 5.76 -27.74 17.91
N ILE A 469 6.79 -26.89 17.95
CA ILE A 469 8.05 -27.14 18.66
C ILE A 469 8.52 -25.88 19.38
N SER A 470 8.87 -26.00 20.66
CA SER A 470 9.40 -24.87 21.42
C SER A 470 10.84 -24.60 21.01
N LEU A 471 11.17 -23.31 20.90
CA LEU A 471 12.52 -22.75 20.75
C LEU A 471 12.97 -22.09 22.07
N ASP A 472 12.32 -22.40 23.20
CA ASP A 472 12.63 -21.82 24.53
C ASP A 472 14.08 -22.12 24.94
N SER A 473 14.57 -23.31 24.60
CA SER A 473 15.94 -23.74 24.89
C SER A 473 17.02 -22.95 24.15
N ILE A 474 16.69 -22.28 23.05
CA ILE A 474 17.61 -21.51 22.22
C ILE A 474 17.60 -20.04 22.66
N GLN A 475 18.76 -19.48 22.98
CA GLN A 475 18.91 -18.07 23.33
C GLN A 475 19.15 -17.22 22.09
N ASN A 476 18.94 -15.89 22.18
CA ASN A 476 19.41 -14.99 21.12
C ASN A 476 20.93 -15.17 20.90
N ASP A 477 21.34 -15.02 19.65
CA ASP A 477 22.70 -15.22 19.12
C ASP A 477 23.23 -16.68 19.17
N GLU A 478 22.42 -17.67 19.59
CA GLU A 478 22.77 -19.09 19.49
C GLU A 478 22.40 -19.68 18.11
N ALA A 479 23.25 -20.55 17.58
CA ALA A 479 22.97 -21.29 16.35
C ALA A 479 22.01 -22.46 16.60
N PHE A 480 21.06 -22.66 15.69
CA PHE A 480 20.08 -23.75 15.75
C PHE A 480 19.55 -24.08 14.35
N ALA A 481 18.86 -25.21 14.21
CA ALA A 481 18.12 -25.54 12.99
C ALA A 481 16.86 -26.37 13.30
N ILE A 482 15.88 -26.31 12.42
CA ILE A 482 14.64 -27.10 12.47
C ILE A 482 14.68 -28.13 11.34
N GLU A 483 14.58 -29.41 11.64
CA GLU A 483 14.51 -30.49 10.65
C GLU A 483 13.07 -30.97 10.46
N MET A 484 12.60 -30.95 9.20
CA MET A 484 11.41 -31.65 8.71
C MET A 484 11.83 -33.03 8.22
N VAL A 485 11.23 -34.09 8.77
CA VAL A 485 11.64 -35.48 8.50
C VAL A 485 10.47 -36.25 7.90
N PHE A 486 10.64 -36.68 6.65
CA PHE A 486 9.64 -37.34 5.83
C PHE A 486 9.90 -38.85 5.76
N ASN A 487 8.83 -39.65 5.68
CA ASN A 487 8.94 -41.05 5.29
C ASN A 487 9.37 -41.15 3.82
N ARG A 488 10.48 -41.85 3.53
CA ARG A 488 11.05 -41.96 2.17
C ARG A 488 10.05 -42.54 1.15
N ASN A 489 9.12 -43.40 1.59
CA ASN A 489 8.12 -44.00 0.70
C ASN A 489 7.05 -43.01 0.23
N GLU A 490 6.69 -42.01 1.05
CA GLU A 490 5.73 -40.96 0.67
C GLU A 490 6.31 -40.04 -0.42
N LEU A 491 7.64 -39.91 -0.48
CA LEU A 491 8.36 -39.12 -1.50
C LEU A 491 8.77 -39.93 -2.74
N ALA A 492 8.53 -41.25 -2.77
CA ALA A 492 9.06 -42.15 -3.80
C ALA A 492 8.52 -41.90 -5.22
N ASN A 493 7.41 -41.17 -5.35
CA ASN A 493 6.80 -40.81 -6.63
C ASN A 493 7.21 -39.43 -7.16
N ILE A 494 8.07 -38.68 -6.45
CA ILE A 494 8.59 -37.39 -6.93
C ILE A 494 9.55 -37.63 -8.09
N ASP A 495 9.24 -37.08 -9.27
CA ASP A 495 10.16 -37.08 -10.40
C ASP A 495 11.30 -36.07 -10.19
N THR A 496 12.34 -36.51 -9.51
CA THR A 496 13.58 -35.74 -9.28
C THR A 496 14.43 -35.55 -10.54
N SER A 497 14.00 -36.05 -11.71
CA SER A 497 14.62 -35.72 -13.01
C SER A 497 14.01 -34.48 -13.67
N ALA A 498 12.89 -33.97 -13.14
CA ALA A 498 12.23 -32.75 -13.55
C ALA A 498 12.33 -31.66 -12.48
N LEU A 499 12.06 -30.42 -12.88
CA LEU A 499 11.74 -29.36 -11.92
C LEU A 499 10.30 -29.57 -11.40
N PHE A 500 10.09 -29.22 -10.15
CA PHE A 500 8.81 -29.30 -9.45
C PHE A 500 8.88 -28.29 -8.28
N ASN A 501 7.81 -28.09 -7.53
CA ASN A 501 7.66 -26.98 -6.58
C ASN A 501 7.55 -27.49 -5.13
N ILE A 502 7.94 -26.68 -4.14
CA ILE A 502 7.75 -26.95 -2.71
C ILE A 502 6.88 -25.83 -2.12
N ALA A 503 5.92 -26.17 -1.27
CA ALA A 503 5.18 -25.19 -0.48
C ALA A 503 5.00 -25.68 0.95
N PHE A 504 4.94 -24.75 1.89
CA PHE A 504 4.58 -25.02 3.27
C PHE A 504 4.06 -23.76 3.96
N GLN A 505 3.12 -23.96 4.87
CA GLN A 505 2.52 -22.93 5.70
C GLN A 505 3.11 -23.09 7.10
N ALA A 506 3.80 -22.07 7.59
CA ALA A 506 4.54 -22.13 8.86
C ALA A 506 4.67 -20.76 9.50
N GLY A 507 4.69 -20.71 10.83
CA GLY A 507 4.87 -19.47 11.58
C GLY A 507 5.68 -19.67 12.86
N CYS A 508 5.95 -18.57 13.53
CA CYS A 508 6.44 -18.55 14.90
C CYS A 508 5.52 -17.62 15.71
N ASP A 509 5.49 -17.76 17.03
CA ASP A 509 4.94 -16.69 17.88
C ASP A 509 5.81 -15.42 17.80
N ASN A 510 5.51 -14.39 18.60
CA ASN A 510 6.12 -13.05 18.50
C ASN A 510 7.67 -13.00 18.62
N ALA A 511 8.34 -14.11 18.91
CA ALA A 511 9.79 -14.26 18.75
C ALA A 511 10.18 -14.55 17.29
N MET A 512 11.31 -14.00 16.84
CA MET A 512 11.83 -14.15 15.46
C MET A 512 10.99 -13.51 14.35
N TYR A 513 10.21 -12.49 14.70
CA TYR A 513 9.55 -11.67 13.70
C TYR A 513 10.56 -11.04 12.71
N GLY A 514 10.21 -11.01 11.43
CA GLY A 514 11.05 -10.56 10.32
C GLY A 514 12.24 -11.47 9.97
N GLN A 515 12.39 -12.65 10.59
CA GLN A 515 13.53 -13.53 10.31
C GLN A 515 13.32 -14.35 9.03
N THR A 516 14.41 -14.55 8.29
CA THR A 516 14.45 -15.46 7.14
C THR A 516 15.13 -16.77 7.56
N PHE A 517 14.60 -17.90 7.14
CA PHE A 517 15.23 -19.22 7.22
C PHE A 517 15.51 -19.73 5.82
N LEU A 518 16.67 -20.36 5.59
CA LEU A 518 17.02 -21.01 4.33
C LEU A 518 16.64 -22.50 4.40
N LEU A 519 16.11 -23.04 3.31
CA LEU A 519 15.81 -24.47 3.19
C LEU A 519 17.03 -25.22 2.65
N GLN A 520 17.40 -26.31 3.32
CA GLN A 520 18.57 -27.13 3.03
C GLN A 520 18.25 -28.63 2.95
N TYR A 521 19.14 -29.37 2.29
CA TYR A 521 19.13 -30.81 2.10
C TYR A 521 20.55 -31.39 2.26
N GLN A 522 20.72 -32.67 2.56
CA GLN A 522 22.02 -33.35 2.48
C GLN A 522 22.27 -33.96 1.10
N ASP A 523 23.46 -33.73 0.55
CA ASP A 523 23.93 -34.40 -0.65
C ASP A 523 24.32 -35.88 -0.42
N GLU A 524 24.77 -36.56 -1.48
CA GLU A 524 25.22 -37.97 -1.44
C GLU A 524 26.43 -38.23 -0.51
N ASN A 525 27.09 -37.17 -0.02
CA ASN A 525 28.20 -37.21 0.94
C ASN A 525 27.76 -36.77 2.35
N GLY A 526 26.45 -36.63 2.60
CA GLY A 526 25.88 -36.22 3.89
C GLY A 526 26.04 -34.73 4.21
N SER A 527 26.55 -33.91 3.28
CA SER A 527 26.82 -32.48 3.51
C SER A 527 25.58 -31.63 3.23
N TRP A 528 25.26 -30.70 4.13
CA TRP A 528 24.12 -29.80 3.97
C TRP A 528 24.37 -28.74 2.89
N GLN A 529 23.45 -28.67 1.93
CA GLN A 529 23.42 -27.74 0.81
C GLN A 529 22.11 -26.96 0.84
N SER A 530 22.12 -25.69 0.48
CA SER A 530 20.90 -24.90 0.32
C SER A 530 20.20 -25.23 -1.00
N PHE A 531 18.87 -25.28 -1.02
CA PHE A 531 18.12 -25.37 -2.27
C PHE A 531 18.27 -24.09 -3.08
N ASN A 532 18.62 -24.21 -4.35
CA ASN A 532 18.48 -23.12 -5.31
C ASN A 532 17.01 -23.01 -5.74
N SER A 533 16.46 -21.80 -5.68
CA SER A 533 15.25 -21.46 -6.44
C SER A 533 15.59 -21.21 -7.92
N THR A 534 14.59 -21.11 -8.79
CA THR A 534 14.76 -20.61 -10.16
C THR A 534 15.11 -19.12 -10.26
N GLN A 535 15.13 -18.35 -9.16
CA GLN A 535 15.51 -16.93 -9.20
C GLN A 535 17.02 -16.76 -9.39
N VAL A 536 17.42 -16.30 -10.58
CA VAL A 536 18.81 -16.05 -10.97
C VAL A 536 19.36 -14.79 -10.27
N LEU A 537 20.46 -14.95 -9.52
CA LEU A 537 21.19 -13.84 -8.90
C LEU A 537 22.30 -13.27 -9.78
N GLU A 538 22.94 -14.09 -10.61
CA GLU A 538 24.04 -13.69 -11.48
C GLU A 538 23.92 -14.44 -12.82
N LYS A 539 24.21 -13.75 -13.94
CA LYS A 539 24.34 -14.33 -15.27
C LYS A 539 25.77 -14.12 -15.80
N ASP A 540 26.28 -15.03 -16.63
CA ASP A 540 27.53 -14.83 -17.35
C ASP A 540 27.40 -13.81 -18.48
N LYS A 541 28.54 -13.46 -19.08
CA LYS A 541 28.65 -12.53 -20.23
C LYS A 541 27.86 -12.96 -21.49
N ASP A 542 27.47 -14.22 -21.57
CA ASP A 542 26.75 -14.82 -22.71
C ASP A 542 25.25 -14.98 -22.37
N GLY A 543 24.83 -14.58 -21.16
CA GLY A 543 23.44 -14.54 -20.68
C GLY A 543 23.00 -15.75 -19.84
N ASN A 544 23.87 -16.73 -19.59
CA ASN A 544 23.51 -17.96 -18.87
C ASN A 544 23.52 -17.74 -17.36
N PRO A 545 22.56 -18.27 -16.57
CA PRO A 545 22.59 -18.20 -15.11
C PRO A 545 23.85 -18.85 -14.52
N THR A 546 24.56 -18.14 -13.65
CA THR A 546 25.74 -18.64 -12.91
C THR A 546 25.48 -18.81 -11.41
N LYS A 547 24.42 -18.20 -10.87
CA LYS A 547 24.06 -18.26 -9.45
C LYS A 547 22.56 -18.05 -9.27
N TYR A 548 22.00 -18.68 -8.25
CA TYR A 548 20.58 -18.60 -7.91
C TYR A 548 20.39 -18.15 -6.46
N LEU A 549 19.21 -17.61 -6.15
CA LEU A 549 18.79 -17.28 -4.80
C LEU A 549 18.37 -18.56 -4.07
N PRO A 550 18.75 -18.75 -2.78
CA PRO A 550 18.29 -19.91 -2.03
C PRO A 550 16.80 -19.86 -1.72
N ALA A 551 16.13 -21.02 -1.71
CA ALA A 551 14.75 -21.15 -1.22
C ALA A 551 14.69 -20.83 0.29
N ARG A 552 13.66 -20.09 0.71
CA ARG A 552 13.65 -19.44 2.04
C ARG A 552 12.24 -19.17 2.60
N LEU A 553 12.07 -19.45 3.89
CA LEU A 553 10.92 -19.05 4.71
C LEU A 553 11.18 -17.65 5.29
N ARG A 554 10.15 -16.81 5.43
CA ARG A 554 10.24 -15.50 6.09
C ARG A 554 9.12 -15.38 7.12
N LEU A 555 9.45 -15.37 8.39
CA LEU A 555 8.47 -15.17 9.46
C LEU A 555 8.08 -13.69 9.48
N SER A 556 6.92 -13.35 8.93
CA SER A 556 6.51 -11.95 8.69
C SER A 556 5.22 -11.56 9.41
N ASP A 557 4.63 -12.48 10.16
CA ASP A 557 3.30 -12.45 10.78
C ASP A 557 3.06 -13.77 11.57
N HIS A 558 1.89 -13.91 12.20
CA HIS A 558 1.55 -15.04 13.09
C HIS A 558 1.53 -16.42 12.39
N ASN A 559 1.48 -16.42 11.05
CA ASN A 559 1.52 -17.57 10.15
C ASN A 559 2.08 -17.08 8.81
N TRP A 560 2.83 -17.89 8.04
CA TRP A 560 3.28 -17.52 6.68
C TRP A 560 3.14 -18.66 5.67
N ASN A 561 2.42 -18.39 4.58
CA ASN A 561 2.34 -19.25 3.40
C ASN A 561 3.58 -19.05 2.50
N GLN A 562 4.55 -19.96 2.58
CA GLN A 562 5.67 -19.97 1.63
C GLN A 562 5.43 -20.98 0.52
N SER A 563 5.30 -20.49 -0.71
CA SER A 563 5.47 -21.29 -1.91
C SER A 563 6.79 -20.95 -2.62
N THR A 564 7.50 -21.98 -3.08
CA THR A 564 8.61 -21.81 -4.02
C THR A 564 8.09 -21.82 -5.46
N GLN A 565 8.85 -21.18 -6.33
CA GLN A 565 8.84 -21.52 -7.76
C GLN A 565 9.37 -22.96 -7.95
N GLU A 566 9.49 -23.38 -9.21
CA GLU A 566 10.23 -24.58 -9.58
C GLU A 566 11.63 -24.62 -8.90
N VAL A 567 11.96 -25.76 -8.30
CA VAL A 567 13.25 -26.04 -7.66
C VAL A 567 13.83 -27.34 -8.21
N SER A 568 15.16 -27.42 -8.25
CA SER A 568 15.86 -28.67 -8.52
C SER A 568 16.12 -29.40 -7.20
N LEU A 569 15.49 -30.55 -6.99
CA LEU A 569 15.87 -31.47 -5.93
C LEU A 569 17.10 -32.30 -6.32
N PRO A 570 17.82 -32.86 -5.33
CA PRO A 570 18.57 -34.10 -5.51
C PRO A 570 17.62 -35.28 -5.71
N ASP A 571 18.13 -36.35 -6.30
CA ASP A 571 17.49 -37.66 -6.24
C ASP A 571 17.37 -38.11 -4.77
N PHE A 572 16.17 -38.06 -4.19
CA PHE A 572 15.91 -38.50 -2.82
C PHE A 572 16.22 -39.99 -2.60
N GLY A 573 16.29 -40.81 -3.66
CA GLY A 573 16.79 -42.18 -3.59
C GLY A 573 18.29 -42.28 -3.28
N LYS A 574 19.06 -41.21 -3.50
CA LYS A 574 20.49 -41.07 -3.13
C LYS A 574 20.71 -40.31 -1.82
N TYR A 575 19.65 -39.81 -1.19
CA TYR A 575 19.74 -39.06 0.07
C TYR A 575 20.15 -39.98 1.22
N VAL A 576 21.31 -39.74 1.84
CA VAL A 576 21.82 -40.53 2.97
C VAL A 576 21.53 -39.80 4.29
N ASN A 577 20.48 -40.23 5.00
CA ASN A 577 20.36 -39.95 6.42
C ASN A 577 21.15 -41.02 7.18
N GLU A 578 22.33 -40.66 7.70
CA GLU A 578 23.24 -41.58 8.41
C GLU A 578 22.62 -42.23 9.67
N LYS A 579 21.45 -41.77 10.12
CA LYS A 579 20.76 -42.27 11.33
C LYS A 579 19.57 -43.20 11.04
N ALA A 580 19.00 -43.19 9.83
CA ALA A 580 17.85 -44.05 9.46
C ALA A 580 17.70 -44.21 7.94
N GLU A 581 17.69 -45.45 7.44
CA GLU A 581 17.60 -45.75 5.99
C GLU A 581 16.25 -45.30 5.36
N ASP A 582 15.16 -45.31 6.13
CA ASP A 582 13.80 -45.02 5.67
C ASP A 582 13.36 -43.53 5.81
N GLU A 583 14.21 -42.64 6.32
CA GLU A 583 13.91 -41.22 6.51
C GLU A 583 14.59 -40.33 5.44
N VAL A 584 13.93 -39.25 5.04
CA VAL A 584 14.52 -38.10 4.30
C VAL A 584 14.33 -36.84 5.14
N ALA A 585 15.37 -36.04 5.32
CA ALA A 585 15.30 -34.81 6.12
C ALA A 585 15.48 -33.56 5.25
N LEU A 586 14.71 -32.51 5.52
CA LEU A 586 14.97 -31.15 5.05
C LEU A 586 15.20 -30.25 6.27
N ARG A 587 16.03 -29.23 6.13
CA ARG A 587 16.41 -28.35 7.26
C ARG A 587 16.10 -26.89 6.97
N LEU A 588 15.45 -26.22 7.93
CA LEU A 588 15.32 -24.77 8.00
C LEU A 588 16.39 -24.23 8.96
N ILE A 589 17.27 -23.37 8.45
CA ILE A 589 18.32 -22.70 9.24
C ILE A 589 18.14 -21.17 9.14
N PRO A 590 18.25 -20.38 10.22
CA PRO A 590 18.20 -18.92 10.11
C PRO A 590 19.22 -18.40 9.09
N ALA A 591 18.86 -17.38 8.30
CA ALA A 591 19.74 -16.79 7.28
C ALA A 591 20.94 -16.02 7.88
N LYS A 592 20.91 -15.76 9.20
CA LYS A 592 22.05 -15.27 9.99
C LYS A 592 22.79 -16.40 10.72
N GLU A 593 22.40 -17.65 10.49
CA GLU A 593 22.83 -18.89 11.18
C GLU A 593 22.52 -18.95 12.69
N ILE A 594 21.98 -17.87 13.27
CA ILE A 594 21.67 -17.71 14.69
C ILE A 594 20.23 -17.27 14.94
N MET A 595 19.72 -17.57 16.13
CA MET A 595 18.51 -16.98 16.72
C MET A 595 18.67 -15.47 16.82
N SER A 596 17.81 -14.70 16.14
CA SER A 596 17.83 -13.25 16.27
C SER A 596 16.40 -12.70 16.29
N GLY A 597 16.14 -11.73 17.17
CA GLY A 597 14.80 -11.19 17.37
C GLY A 597 13.90 -12.03 18.28
N LYS A 598 14.44 -12.92 19.13
CA LYS A 598 13.66 -13.52 20.23
C LYS A 598 13.31 -12.42 21.23
N THR A 599 12.01 -12.22 21.51
CA THR A 599 11.53 -11.24 22.49
C THR A 599 10.89 -11.96 23.68
N GLY A 600 11.55 -11.91 24.84
CA GLY A 600 11.16 -12.70 26.01
C GLY A 600 11.77 -14.10 26.00
N ASP A 601 11.40 -14.91 26.99
CA ASP A 601 12.03 -16.22 27.24
C ASP A 601 11.44 -17.33 26.34
N THR A 602 10.20 -17.17 25.90
CA THR A 602 9.43 -18.16 25.14
C THR A 602 9.46 -17.93 23.64
N ALA A 603 9.53 -19.00 22.86
CA ALA A 603 9.39 -18.97 21.40
C ALA A 603 8.88 -20.33 20.88
N THR A 604 8.02 -20.34 19.86
CA THR A 604 7.39 -21.57 19.35
C THR A 604 7.23 -21.53 17.84
N PHE A 605 7.89 -22.45 17.13
CA PHE A 605 7.70 -22.64 15.69
C PHE A 605 6.54 -23.61 15.43
N ARG A 606 5.75 -23.34 14.38
CA ARG A 606 4.56 -24.10 13.98
C ARG A 606 4.61 -24.39 12.49
N LEU A 607 4.28 -25.61 12.10
CA LEU A 607 4.06 -26.04 10.72
C LEU A 607 2.63 -26.53 10.58
N ASP A 608 1.93 -25.98 9.59
CA ASP A 608 0.49 -26.08 9.33
C ASP A 608 0.23 -26.91 8.08
N ASP A 609 0.92 -26.62 6.98
CA ASP A 609 0.85 -27.38 5.73
C ASP A 609 2.25 -27.66 5.18
N VAL A 610 2.43 -28.76 4.45
CA VAL A 610 3.62 -28.98 3.60
C VAL A 610 3.33 -29.86 2.37
N GLY A 611 3.81 -29.44 1.20
CA GLY A 611 3.55 -30.13 -0.07
C GLY A 611 4.67 -30.01 -1.11
N PHE A 612 4.68 -30.97 -2.05
CA PHE A 612 5.57 -31.03 -3.21
C PHE A 612 4.69 -31.12 -4.48
N GLY A 613 4.88 -30.23 -5.46
CA GLY A 613 3.92 -29.98 -6.54
C GLY A 613 4.47 -30.05 -7.96
N LYS A 614 3.70 -30.63 -8.88
CA LYS A 614 4.04 -30.80 -10.31
C LYS A 614 3.85 -29.53 -11.14
N LYS A 615 2.99 -28.61 -10.71
CA LYS A 615 2.57 -27.44 -11.48
C LYS A 615 2.41 -26.22 -10.55
N ALA A 616 2.80 -25.03 -11.01
CA ALA A 616 2.40 -23.79 -10.36
C ALA A 616 0.90 -23.48 -10.57
N SER A 617 0.30 -22.81 -9.60
CA SER A 617 -1.03 -22.19 -9.71
C SER A 617 -0.92 -20.78 -10.30
N ASP A 618 -2.00 -20.30 -10.90
CA ASP A 618 -2.10 -18.96 -11.44
C ASP A 618 -2.50 -17.92 -10.34
N TYR A 619 -2.33 -18.29 -9.06
CA TYR A 619 -2.68 -17.52 -7.87
C TYR A 619 -1.47 -17.34 -6.95
N PHE A 620 -1.54 -16.36 -6.03
CA PHE A 620 -0.42 -15.91 -5.22
C PHE A 620 -0.91 -15.33 -3.88
N TYR A 621 -0.24 -15.68 -2.78
CA TYR A 621 -0.42 -15.03 -1.47
C TYR A 621 0.48 -13.80 -1.37
N SER A 622 -0.08 -12.64 -1.03
CA SER A 622 0.70 -11.42 -0.92
C SER A 622 0.37 -10.56 0.30
N ASP A 623 1.37 -9.79 0.72
CA ASP A 623 1.38 -8.97 1.93
C ASP A 623 1.55 -7.49 1.57
N GLY A 624 0.65 -6.62 2.03
CA GLY A 624 0.78 -5.18 1.86
C GLY A 624 -0.49 -4.36 2.12
N THR A 625 -0.30 -3.08 2.42
CA THR A 625 -1.38 -2.07 2.31
C THR A 625 -1.93 -1.99 0.88
N SER A 626 -1.10 -2.36 -0.11
CA SER A 626 -1.47 -2.61 -1.50
C SER A 626 -2.48 -3.73 -1.73
N MET A 627 -2.71 -4.61 -0.75
CA MET A 627 -3.67 -5.74 -0.81
C MET A 627 -4.91 -5.43 0.03
N ALA A 628 -4.76 -4.65 1.11
CA ALA A 628 -5.88 -4.05 1.84
C ALA A 628 -6.65 -3.01 1.01
N THR A 629 -5.97 -2.21 0.18
CA THR A 629 -6.58 -1.18 -0.68
C THR A 629 -7.59 -1.74 -1.70
N PRO A 630 -7.31 -2.83 -2.44
CA PRO A 630 -8.27 -3.40 -3.39
C PRO A 630 -9.45 -4.08 -2.69
N VAL A 631 -9.30 -4.58 -1.45
CA VAL A 631 -10.45 -5.03 -0.65
C VAL A 631 -11.43 -3.86 -0.45
N VAL A 632 -10.93 -2.71 0.03
CA VAL A 632 -11.74 -1.49 0.23
C VAL A 632 -12.27 -0.93 -1.10
N THR A 633 -11.51 -1.03 -2.19
CA THR A 633 -11.97 -0.60 -3.53
C THR A 633 -13.09 -1.51 -4.04
N GLY A 634 -13.03 -2.81 -3.76
CA GLY A 634 -14.11 -3.77 -3.99
C GLY A 634 -15.38 -3.41 -3.20
N ILE A 635 -15.24 -3.05 -1.92
CA ILE A 635 -16.37 -2.56 -1.10
C ILE A 635 -16.95 -1.28 -1.70
N ALA A 636 -16.11 -0.34 -2.19
CA ALA A 636 -16.58 0.85 -2.89
C ALA A 636 -17.35 0.51 -4.18
N GLY A 637 -16.87 -0.48 -4.95
CA GLY A 637 -17.55 -1.03 -6.12
C GLY A 637 -18.91 -1.65 -5.78
N LEU A 638 -18.98 -2.42 -4.69
CA LEU A 638 -20.20 -3.08 -4.20
C LEU A 638 -21.22 -2.05 -3.69
N LEU A 639 -20.81 -1.14 -2.79
CA LEU A 639 -21.62 -0.03 -2.28
C LEU A 639 -22.15 0.86 -3.41
N SER A 640 -21.41 1.00 -4.51
CA SER A 640 -21.83 1.81 -5.65
C SER A 640 -23.17 1.36 -6.27
N THR A 641 -23.57 0.09 -6.08
CA THR A 641 -24.84 -0.50 -6.53
C THR A 641 -26.06 -0.05 -5.71
N LYS A 642 -25.83 0.40 -4.46
CA LYS A 642 -26.87 0.99 -3.59
C LYS A 642 -27.39 2.32 -4.16
N PHE A 643 -26.65 2.94 -5.08
CA PHE A 643 -26.95 4.23 -5.69
C PHE A 643 -27.36 4.09 -7.17
N GLY A 644 -28.28 4.94 -7.61
CA GLY A 644 -28.70 4.96 -9.02
C GLY A 644 -27.60 5.50 -9.95
N THR A 645 -27.55 5.03 -11.20
CA THR A 645 -26.56 5.50 -12.21
C THR A 645 -26.67 6.98 -12.59
N ASP A 646 -27.82 7.62 -12.30
CA ASP A 646 -28.03 9.05 -12.44
C ASP A 646 -27.41 9.87 -11.27
N GLN A 647 -27.02 9.22 -10.17
CA GLN A 647 -26.44 9.86 -8.97
C GLN A 647 -24.90 9.96 -9.03
N ARG A 648 -24.30 10.10 -10.22
CA ARG A 648 -22.85 10.29 -10.39
C ARG A 648 -22.42 11.72 -10.03
N ASN A 649 -22.38 12.01 -8.74
CA ASN A 649 -22.02 13.32 -8.19
C ASN A 649 -21.09 13.22 -6.96
N ALA A 650 -20.62 14.38 -6.48
CA ALA A 650 -19.82 14.50 -5.26
C ALA A 650 -20.46 13.79 -4.05
N ASP A 651 -21.77 13.99 -3.83
CA ASP A 651 -22.48 13.49 -2.65
C ASP A 651 -22.44 11.96 -2.56
N ARG A 652 -22.62 11.26 -3.69
CA ARG A 652 -22.47 9.79 -3.77
C ARG A 652 -21.07 9.34 -3.40
N ALA A 653 -20.02 9.96 -3.95
CA ALA A 653 -18.65 9.58 -3.64
C ALA A 653 -18.33 9.82 -2.15
N ALA A 654 -18.75 10.97 -1.61
CA ALA A 654 -18.58 11.30 -0.20
C ALA A 654 -19.36 10.35 0.73
N GLU A 655 -20.57 9.92 0.33
CA GLU A 655 -21.34 8.94 1.09
C GLU A 655 -20.74 7.53 1.02
N ILE A 656 -20.24 7.06 -0.14
CA ILE A 656 -19.53 5.77 -0.24
C ILE A 656 -18.28 5.78 0.64
N CYS A 657 -17.48 6.84 0.58
CA CYS A 657 -16.33 7.02 1.47
C CYS A 657 -16.76 7.04 2.95
N ALA A 658 -17.82 7.75 3.31
CA ALA A 658 -18.32 7.79 4.68
C ALA A 658 -18.86 6.43 5.15
N ARG A 659 -19.48 5.62 4.27
CA ARG A 659 -19.93 4.25 4.59
C ARG A 659 -18.75 3.34 4.88
N ILE A 660 -17.67 3.44 4.12
CA ILE A 660 -16.42 2.69 4.34
C ILE A 660 -15.73 3.12 5.65
N LYS A 661 -15.67 4.43 5.93
CA LYS A 661 -15.02 4.97 7.14
C LYS A 661 -15.87 4.79 8.41
N GLY A 662 -17.19 4.68 8.25
CA GLY A 662 -18.16 4.57 9.35
C GLY A 662 -18.65 3.15 9.62
N GLY A 663 -18.75 2.29 8.60
CA GLY A 663 -18.97 0.85 8.73
C GLY A 663 -17.66 0.18 9.10
N VAL A 664 -17.34 0.18 10.39
CA VAL A 664 -16.07 -0.35 10.90
C VAL A 664 -16.28 -1.21 12.14
N ASN A 665 -15.56 -2.33 12.21
CA ASN A 665 -15.44 -3.12 13.42
C ASN A 665 -14.28 -2.56 14.28
N ARG A 666 -14.58 -2.32 15.56
CA ARG A 666 -13.63 -1.90 16.60
C ARG A 666 -13.58 -2.86 17.79
N ASP A 667 -14.59 -3.72 17.93
CA ASP A 667 -14.74 -4.57 19.10
C ASP A 667 -13.78 -5.78 19.01
N ASP A 668 -13.49 -6.23 17.79
CA ASP A 668 -12.52 -7.29 17.48
C ASP A 668 -11.13 -6.77 17.06
N ALA A 669 -10.95 -5.45 16.98
CA ALA A 669 -9.67 -4.82 16.64
C ALA A 669 -8.72 -4.84 17.85
N LYS A 670 -7.54 -5.46 17.73
CA LYS A 670 -6.65 -5.71 18.87
C LYS A 670 -5.68 -4.56 19.18
N ASP A 671 -5.12 -3.89 18.18
CA ASP A 671 -4.15 -2.78 18.36
C ASP A 671 -4.36 -1.57 17.43
N LEU A 672 -5.49 -1.51 16.71
CA LEU A 672 -5.77 -0.46 15.71
C LEU A 672 -6.16 0.92 16.29
N LYS A 673 -6.35 1.00 17.61
CA LYS A 673 -6.72 2.23 18.30
C LYS A 673 -5.58 3.26 18.25
N ASP A 674 -5.93 4.49 17.91
CA ASP A 674 -5.02 5.62 17.66
C ASP A 674 -4.02 5.35 16.50
N MET A 675 -4.32 4.36 15.64
CA MET A 675 -3.56 4.05 14.41
C MET A 675 -4.28 4.54 13.13
N SER A 676 -5.55 4.93 13.22
CA SER A 676 -6.37 5.46 12.11
C SER A 676 -7.43 6.43 12.63
N VAL A 677 -8.08 7.17 11.72
CA VAL A 677 -9.23 8.03 12.03
C VAL A 677 -10.42 7.21 12.55
N SER A 678 -10.66 6.03 11.95
CA SER A 678 -11.80 5.18 12.34
C SER A 678 -11.55 4.33 13.59
N ASP A 679 -10.31 4.15 14.06
CA ASP A 679 -9.91 3.24 15.15
C ASP A 679 -10.24 1.75 14.94
N GLY A 680 -10.52 1.34 13.70
CA GLY A 680 -10.97 -0.02 13.40
C GLY A 680 -10.69 -0.46 11.97
N PHE A 681 -11.18 -1.64 11.64
CA PHE A 681 -11.12 -2.19 10.28
C PHE A 681 -12.48 -2.15 9.59
N VAL A 682 -12.47 -2.20 8.26
CA VAL A 682 -13.69 -2.06 7.45
C VAL A 682 -14.65 -3.24 7.66
N ASP A 683 -15.93 -2.92 7.84
CA ASP A 683 -17.04 -3.87 7.86
C ASP A 683 -17.99 -3.51 6.71
N ALA A 684 -17.95 -4.31 5.64
CA ALA A 684 -18.76 -4.12 4.44
C ALA A 684 -20.25 -4.30 4.76
N GLY A 685 -20.62 -5.23 5.64
CA GLY A 685 -22.01 -5.43 6.05
C GLY A 685 -22.58 -4.18 6.74
N ALA A 686 -21.85 -3.66 7.73
CA ALA A 686 -22.21 -2.44 8.43
C ALA A 686 -22.23 -1.21 7.51
N ALA A 687 -21.36 -1.15 6.49
CA ALA A 687 -21.36 -0.06 5.51
C ALA A 687 -22.67 0.04 4.69
N PHE A 688 -23.39 -1.07 4.51
CA PHE A 688 -24.71 -1.08 3.87
C PHE A 688 -25.85 -0.62 4.78
N ASP A 689 -25.68 -0.61 6.11
CA ASP A 689 -26.71 -0.23 7.10
C ASP A 689 -26.39 1.10 7.82
N ASP A 690 -27.19 2.12 7.51
CA ASP A 690 -27.13 3.45 8.13
C ASP A 690 -27.24 3.42 9.66
N ALA A 691 -27.84 2.38 10.27
CA ALA A 691 -27.91 2.21 11.72
C ALA A 691 -26.58 1.76 12.32
N GLN A 692 -25.77 1.01 11.56
CA GLN A 692 -24.49 0.44 12.02
C GLN A 692 -23.31 1.38 11.75
N CYS A 693 -23.34 2.19 10.69
CA CYS A 693 -22.29 3.19 10.46
C CYS A 693 -22.14 4.17 11.64
N VAL A 694 -20.92 4.32 12.17
CA VAL A 694 -20.56 5.37 13.12
C VAL A 694 -20.48 6.74 12.43
N PRO A 695 -20.52 7.87 13.16
CA PRO A 695 -20.33 9.20 12.60
C PRO A 695 -19.05 9.30 11.77
N VAL A 696 -19.12 9.96 10.61
CA VAL A 696 -17.94 10.35 9.83
C VAL A 696 -17.97 11.85 9.64
N LEU A 697 -16.90 12.51 10.06
CA LEU A 697 -16.73 13.96 10.04
C LEU A 697 -15.94 14.31 8.76
N ASN A 698 -16.41 15.28 7.96
CA ASN A 698 -15.81 15.60 6.66
C ASN A 698 -15.35 17.06 6.53
N ASP A 699 -15.99 18.01 7.21
CA ASP A 699 -15.69 19.44 7.09
C ASP A 699 -16.11 20.20 8.35
N LEU A 700 -15.28 21.16 8.79
CA LEU A 700 -15.56 22.04 9.92
C LEU A 700 -15.32 23.50 9.52
N THR A 701 -16.39 24.29 9.53
CA THR A 701 -16.35 25.72 9.24
C THR A 701 -16.60 26.51 10.52
N ILE A 702 -15.85 27.60 10.74
CA ILE A 702 -15.88 28.38 11.99
C ILE A 702 -16.11 29.86 11.67
N ASP A 703 -17.09 30.47 12.35
CA ASP A 703 -17.38 31.90 12.33
C ASP A 703 -17.51 32.41 13.77
N GLY A 704 -16.53 33.20 14.22
CA GLY A 704 -16.43 33.65 15.61
C GLY A 704 -16.31 32.48 16.59
N ASP A 705 -17.28 32.34 17.49
CA ASP A 705 -17.39 31.24 18.45
C ASP A 705 -18.20 30.04 17.92
N THR A 706 -18.72 30.14 16.69
CA THR A 706 -19.70 29.22 16.13
C THR A 706 -19.03 28.29 15.14
N ALA A 707 -19.11 26.99 15.39
CA ALA A 707 -18.61 25.96 14.48
C ALA A 707 -19.77 25.20 13.83
N THR A 708 -19.67 24.96 12.53
CA THR A 708 -20.58 24.11 11.75
C THR A 708 -19.80 22.93 11.19
N LEU A 709 -20.04 21.76 11.77
CA LEU A 709 -19.48 20.47 11.39
C LEU A 709 -20.42 19.78 10.41
N LYS A 710 -19.87 19.25 9.32
CA LYS A 710 -20.59 18.46 8.31
C LYS A 710 -20.00 17.05 8.20
N GLY A 711 -20.86 16.11 7.84
CA GLY A 711 -20.48 14.71 7.71
C GLY A 711 -21.69 13.81 7.49
N TYR A 712 -21.61 12.59 7.99
CA TYR A 712 -22.62 11.55 7.83
C TYR A 712 -22.85 10.77 9.14
N PHE A 713 -24.01 10.14 9.23
CA PHE A 713 -24.41 9.21 10.30
C PHE A 713 -24.43 9.80 11.72
N PHE A 714 -24.51 11.13 11.85
CA PHE A 714 -24.54 11.85 13.13
C PHE A 714 -25.78 11.53 13.99
N GLY A 715 -26.82 10.90 13.43
CA GLY A 715 -28.12 10.77 14.08
C GLY A 715 -28.77 12.13 14.32
N THR A 716 -29.67 12.25 15.29
CA THR A 716 -30.40 13.51 15.55
C THR A 716 -30.12 14.15 16.91
N GLN A 717 -29.29 13.51 17.74
CA GLN A 717 -28.92 13.98 19.08
C GLN A 717 -27.70 13.24 19.61
N GLY A 718 -26.92 13.89 20.47
CA GLY A 718 -25.73 13.33 21.10
C GLY A 718 -24.89 14.40 21.78
N THR A 719 -23.59 14.14 21.89
CA THR A 719 -22.57 15.08 22.38
C THR A 719 -21.51 15.34 21.32
N VAL A 720 -20.99 16.55 21.28
CA VAL A 720 -19.73 16.89 20.58
C VAL A 720 -18.69 17.31 21.61
N SER A 721 -17.46 16.83 21.47
CA SER A 721 -16.30 17.38 22.17
C SER A 721 -15.27 17.92 21.18
N VAL A 722 -14.50 18.92 21.60
CA VAL A 722 -13.39 19.51 20.85
C VAL A 722 -12.20 19.62 21.80
N GLY A 723 -11.07 19.01 21.46
CA GLY A 723 -9.89 18.99 22.34
C GLY A 723 -10.17 18.40 23.72
N GLY A 724 -11.06 17.39 23.79
CA GLY A 724 -11.53 16.77 25.03
C GLY A 724 -12.53 17.61 25.85
N GLN A 725 -12.93 18.80 25.40
CA GLN A 725 -13.92 19.64 26.07
C GLN A 725 -15.30 19.56 25.40
N ASN A 726 -16.38 19.38 26.19
CA ASN A 726 -17.74 19.34 25.65
C ASN A 726 -18.16 20.68 25.04
N ALA A 727 -18.66 20.63 23.81
CA ALA A 727 -19.18 21.79 23.08
C ALA A 727 -20.69 21.97 23.27
N ALA A 728 -21.16 23.22 23.29
CA ALA A 728 -22.58 23.52 23.45
C ALA A 728 -23.31 23.46 22.11
N ILE A 729 -24.15 22.44 21.90
CA ILE A 729 -24.91 22.24 20.66
C ILE A 729 -25.95 23.35 20.46
N ARG A 730 -26.01 23.91 19.25
CA ARG A 730 -27.01 24.89 18.79
C ARG A 730 -28.05 24.26 17.88
N SER A 731 -27.65 23.35 16.99
CA SER A 731 -28.53 22.51 16.18
C SER A 731 -27.83 21.21 15.76
N TRP A 732 -28.60 20.16 15.52
CA TRP A 732 -28.10 18.83 15.13
C TRP A 732 -29.09 18.18 14.16
N ASP A 733 -28.60 17.70 13.03
CA ASP A 733 -29.27 16.77 12.12
C ASP A 733 -28.32 15.63 11.69
N ALA A 734 -28.77 14.73 10.81
CA ALA A 734 -28.03 13.53 10.42
C ALA A 734 -26.69 13.80 9.72
N ASN A 735 -26.47 15.00 9.20
CA ASN A 735 -25.31 15.38 8.40
C ASN A 735 -24.66 16.71 8.83
N THR A 736 -25.31 17.51 9.68
CA THR A 736 -24.81 18.82 10.14
C THR A 736 -25.00 18.99 11.64
N ILE A 737 -23.95 19.43 12.33
CA ILE A 737 -24.02 19.87 13.74
C ILE A 737 -23.46 21.28 13.82
N VAL A 738 -24.23 22.20 14.41
CA VAL A 738 -23.77 23.55 14.75
C VAL A 738 -23.61 23.63 16.26
N PHE A 739 -22.45 24.09 16.72
CA PHE A 739 -22.12 24.19 18.15
C PHE A 739 -21.28 25.43 18.47
N THR A 740 -21.22 25.81 19.75
CA THR A 740 -20.28 26.82 20.26
C THR A 740 -18.95 26.15 20.62
N LEU A 741 -17.84 26.69 20.13
CA LEU A 741 -16.49 26.26 20.47
C LEU A 741 -16.22 26.44 21.99
N PRO A 742 -15.60 25.46 22.68
CA PRO A 742 -15.22 25.63 24.07
C PRO A 742 -14.13 26.69 24.27
N ASP A 743 -14.16 27.40 25.40
CA ASP A 743 -13.20 28.45 25.71
C ASP A 743 -11.74 27.94 25.72
N GLY A 744 -10.84 28.71 25.09
CA GLY A 744 -9.40 28.44 25.08
C GLY A 744 -8.94 27.32 24.13
N VAL A 745 -9.84 26.69 23.38
CA VAL A 745 -9.51 25.70 22.35
C VAL A 745 -8.91 26.38 21.11
N LYS A 746 -7.74 25.92 20.65
CA LYS A 746 -6.91 26.52 19.58
C LYS A 746 -6.12 25.47 18.81
N GLY A 747 -5.53 25.81 17.66
CA GLY A 747 -4.64 24.92 16.91
C GLY A 747 -5.38 23.77 16.20
N LYS A 748 -4.68 22.66 15.93
CA LYS A 748 -5.30 21.42 15.43
C LYS A 748 -5.87 20.63 16.62
N GLN A 749 -7.12 20.21 16.54
CA GLN A 749 -7.87 19.61 17.63
C GLN A 749 -8.69 18.42 17.13
N GLU A 750 -8.72 17.36 17.93
CA GLU A 750 -9.66 16.27 17.78
C GLU A 750 -11.09 16.80 18.02
N VAL A 751 -12.01 16.49 17.10
CA VAL A 751 -13.44 16.69 17.26
C VAL A 751 -14.09 15.31 17.31
N VAL A 752 -14.84 15.02 18.38
CA VAL A 752 -15.52 13.73 18.55
C VAL A 752 -17.03 13.95 18.58
N VAL A 753 -17.76 13.18 17.78
CA VAL A 753 -19.23 13.12 17.75
C VAL A 753 -19.68 11.80 18.34
N THR A 754 -20.50 11.84 19.39
CA THR A 754 -21.09 10.64 20.02
C THR A 754 -22.61 10.75 20.02
N PRO A 755 -23.32 10.09 19.08
CA PRO A 755 -24.78 10.06 19.03
C PRO A 755 -25.34 9.23 20.18
N ALA A 756 -26.59 9.50 20.58
CA ALA A 756 -27.18 8.87 21.79
C ALA A 756 -27.22 7.33 21.79
N ASN A 757 -27.27 6.68 20.62
CA ASN A 757 -27.44 5.23 20.47
C ASN A 757 -26.35 4.58 19.57
N LYS A 758 -25.23 5.26 19.31
CA LYS A 758 -24.16 4.78 18.40
C LYS A 758 -22.78 4.94 19.03
N ALA A 759 -21.81 4.18 18.51
CA ALA A 759 -20.40 4.45 18.78
C ALA A 759 -19.97 5.82 18.20
N TYR A 760 -18.85 6.33 18.69
CA TYR A 760 -18.34 7.65 18.33
C TYR A 760 -17.70 7.69 16.93
N GLY A 761 -17.67 8.87 16.33
CA GLY A 761 -16.77 9.18 15.21
C GLY A 761 -15.89 10.37 15.57
N ARG A 762 -14.71 10.43 14.96
CA ARG A 762 -13.74 11.52 15.18
C ARG A 762 -13.05 11.93 13.89
N ASP A 763 -12.52 13.14 13.87
CA ASP A 763 -11.51 13.64 12.92
C ASP A 763 -10.81 14.89 13.52
N PHE A 764 -9.71 15.35 12.93
CA PHE A 764 -8.82 16.38 13.47
C PHE A 764 -8.84 17.67 12.65
N PHE A 765 -9.55 18.69 13.16
CA PHE A 765 -9.74 19.97 12.49
C PHE A 765 -8.87 21.09 13.04
N SER A 766 -8.55 22.08 12.21
CA SER A 766 -7.85 23.30 12.66
C SER A 766 -8.87 24.34 13.14
N ILE A 767 -8.95 24.56 14.45
CA ILE A 767 -9.90 25.50 15.08
C ILE A 767 -9.44 26.95 14.91
N THR A 768 -8.14 27.19 15.06
CA THR A 768 -7.52 28.48 14.72
C THR A 768 -6.05 28.24 14.35
N PRO A 769 -5.59 28.60 13.14
CA PRO A 769 -4.21 28.42 12.72
C PRO A 769 -3.31 29.52 13.33
N ASP A 770 -3.02 29.40 14.62
CA ASP A 770 -2.10 30.30 15.32
C ASP A 770 -0.64 30.01 14.93
N THR A 771 0.15 31.09 14.85
CA THR A 771 1.62 31.03 14.90
C THR A 771 2.12 32.08 15.86
N VAL A 772 3.15 31.76 16.63
CA VAL A 772 3.68 32.67 17.65
C VAL A 772 4.89 33.40 17.06
N ASN A 773 4.82 34.72 17.04
CA ASN A 773 5.87 35.65 16.56
C ASN A 773 6.33 35.52 15.09
N TYR A 774 5.77 34.60 14.29
CA TYR A 774 5.91 34.62 12.84
C TYR A 774 4.89 35.53 12.15
N GLN A 775 5.37 36.35 11.21
CA GLN A 775 4.55 37.10 10.26
C GLN A 775 4.24 36.23 9.04
N THR A 776 2.96 36.00 8.76
CA THR A 776 2.50 35.35 7.52
C THR A 776 2.77 36.24 6.30
N LEU A 777 3.24 35.63 5.21
CA LEU A 777 3.55 36.27 3.93
C LEU A 777 2.83 35.54 2.78
N PRO A 778 2.64 36.17 1.60
CA PRO A 778 2.05 35.50 0.45
C PRO A 778 2.95 34.35 -0.03
N ALA A 779 2.42 33.13 -0.07
CA ALA A 779 3.12 31.98 -0.67
C ALA A 779 3.22 32.13 -2.21
N PRO A 780 4.21 31.51 -2.87
CA PRO A 780 4.35 31.58 -4.31
C PRO A 780 3.22 30.82 -5.01
N ASN A 781 2.60 31.46 -6.01
CA ASN A 781 1.60 30.84 -6.90
C ASN A 781 1.86 31.26 -8.37
N LEU A 782 3.00 30.85 -8.90
CA LEU A 782 3.39 31.04 -10.30
C LEU A 782 2.85 29.89 -11.16
N ASP A 783 2.41 30.22 -12.38
CA ASP A 783 1.93 29.28 -13.39
C ASP A 783 3.10 28.78 -14.26
N TYR A 784 3.23 27.46 -14.39
CA TYR A 784 4.23 26.79 -15.23
C TYR A 784 3.62 25.98 -16.38
N GLY A 785 2.32 26.15 -16.66
CA GLY A 785 1.56 25.44 -17.69
C GLY A 785 0.74 24.29 -17.13
N GLU A 786 0.48 23.28 -17.96
CA GLU A 786 -0.32 22.11 -17.58
C GLU A 786 0.32 20.79 -18.04
N LEU A 787 0.06 19.71 -17.31
CA LEU A 787 0.30 18.34 -17.74
C LEU A 787 -1.03 17.58 -17.76
N SER A 788 -1.49 17.14 -18.93
CA SER A 788 -2.71 16.35 -19.07
C SER A 788 -3.97 16.98 -18.42
N GLY A 789 -4.05 18.32 -18.42
CA GLY A 789 -5.13 19.09 -17.79
C GLY A 789 -4.93 19.39 -16.29
N TYR A 790 -3.85 18.89 -15.67
CA TYR A 790 -3.43 19.31 -14.33
C TYR A 790 -2.58 20.60 -14.42
N PRO A 791 -2.97 21.72 -13.79
CA PRO A 791 -2.17 22.94 -13.78
C PRO A 791 -0.94 22.77 -12.89
N LEU A 792 0.24 23.03 -13.45
CA LEU A 792 1.53 22.97 -12.75
C LEU A 792 1.86 24.35 -12.18
N THR A 793 2.06 24.42 -10.87
CA THR A 793 2.29 25.68 -10.15
C THR A 793 3.58 25.65 -9.33
N SER A 794 3.99 26.79 -8.80
CA SER A 794 5.09 26.85 -7.81
C SER A 794 4.83 26.02 -6.54
N ALA A 795 3.57 25.74 -6.21
CA ALA A 795 3.20 24.87 -5.09
C ALA A 795 3.30 23.36 -5.41
N ASP A 796 3.76 23.00 -6.62
CA ASP A 796 4.09 21.63 -7.04
C ASP A 796 5.61 21.40 -7.16
N LEU A 797 6.40 22.41 -6.81
CA LEU A 797 7.86 22.29 -6.79
C LEU A 797 8.31 21.50 -5.56
N TYR A 798 9.16 20.50 -5.77
CA TYR A 798 9.99 19.96 -4.71
C TYR A 798 11.12 20.97 -4.41
N PRO A 799 11.24 21.52 -3.19
CA PRO A 799 12.22 22.56 -2.88
C PRO A 799 13.64 21.99 -2.88
N LEU A 800 14.59 22.76 -3.41
CA LEU A 800 16.00 22.37 -3.46
C LEU A 800 16.89 23.30 -2.63
N ALA A 801 16.70 24.61 -2.76
CA ALA A 801 17.44 25.60 -1.98
C ALA A 801 16.69 26.95 -1.89
N ALA A 802 17.02 27.74 -0.87
CA ALA A 802 16.66 29.15 -0.77
C ALA A 802 17.91 30.00 -0.48
N ALA A 803 17.92 31.23 -0.97
CA ALA A 803 18.92 32.24 -0.64
C ALA A 803 18.27 33.63 -0.62
N ALA A 804 18.85 34.59 0.09
CA ALA A 804 18.32 35.95 0.15
C ALA A 804 19.41 37.03 0.11
N THR A 805 19.15 38.06 -0.69
CA THR A 805 19.86 39.35 -0.74
C THR A 805 19.15 40.37 0.17
N ASP A 806 19.60 41.61 0.25
CA ASP A 806 18.93 42.67 1.05
C ASP A 806 17.47 42.93 0.65
N ASN A 807 17.10 42.71 -0.63
CA ASN A 807 15.78 43.09 -1.19
C ASN A 807 14.99 41.93 -1.79
N THR A 808 15.60 40.77 -2.00
CA THR A 808 15.00 39.66 -2.74
C THR A 808 15.42 38.32 -2.16
N LEU A 809 14.46 37.42 -1.98
CA LEU A 809 14.68 35.98 -1.75
C LEU A 809 14.46 35.23 -3.07
N ILE A 810 15.30 34.25 -3.39
CA ILE A 810 15.05 33.28 -4.46
C ILE A 810 14.96 31.89 -3.83
N TYR A 811 13.96 31.12 -4.24
CA TYR A 811 13.97 29.67 -4.04
C TYR A 811 14.03 28.93 -5.37
N SER A 812 14.69 27.77 -5.35
CA SER A 812 14.74 26.80 -6.44
C SER A 812 13.94 25.56 -6.08
N GLY A 813 13.34 24.95 -7.10
CA GLY A 813 12.66 23.66 -6.93
C GLY A 813 12.50 22.89 -8.23
N LEU A 814 12.16 21.61 -8.11
CA LEU A 814 11.96 20.66 -9.20
C LEU A 814 10.47 20.35 -9.35
N VAL A 815 9.89 20.57 -10.54
CA VAL A 815 8.53 20.08 -10.87
C VAL A 815 8.62 18.57 -11.04
N LEU A 816 8.09 17.79 -10.09
CA LEU A 816 8.21 16.33 -10.09
C LEU A 816 7.55 15.68 -11.32
N GLU A 817 6.49 16.29 -11.85
CA GLU A 817 5.72 15.83 -13.00
C GLU A 817 6.43 16.05 -14.35
N THR A 818 7.51 16.85 -14.39
CA THR A 818 8.21 17.19 -15.65
C THR A 818 9.74 17.13 -15.54
N ASN A 819 10.28 16.89 -14.34
CA ASN A 819 11.70 16.98 -13.98
C ASN A 819 12.35 18.34 -14.37
N GLN A 820 11.56 19.41 -14.49
CA GLN A 820 12.07 20.76 -14.76
C GLN A 820 12.40 21.50 -13.47
N ILE A 821 13.61 22.05 -13.39
CA ILE A 821 13.97 23.01 -12.35
C ILE A 821 13.33 24.38 -12.68
N LYS A 822 12.80 25.06 -11.67
CA LYS A 822 12.25 26.41 -11.72
C LYS A 822 12.86 27.26 -10.61
N LEU A 823 12.88 28.58 -10.81
CA LEU A 823 13.33 29.56 -9.83
C LEU A 823 12.24 30.62 -9.64
N ALA A 824 11.89 30.92 -8.39
CA ALA A 824 10.96 32.00 -8.07
C ALA A 824 11.64 33.03 -7.15
N ALA A 825 11.46 34.31 -7.46
CA ALA A 825 11.95 35.44 -6.67
C ALA A 825 10.81 36.14 -5.93
N TYR A 826 10.96 36.31 -4.61
CA TYR A 826 10.11 37.14 -3.76
C TYR A 826 10.80 38.47 -3.48
N ASP A 827 10.16 39.58 -3.86
CA ASP A 827 10.64 40.93 -3.59
C ASP A 827 10.09 41.41 -2.23
N PHE A 828 10.98 41.79 -1.32
CA PHE A 828 10.60 42.13 0.07
C PHE A 828 9.83 43.45 0.19
N GLN A 829 9.99 44.38 -0.76
CA GLN A 829 9.35 45.70 -0.71
C GLN A 829 7.91 45.65 -1.24
N THR A 830 7.73 44.97 -2.37
CA THR A 830 6.44 44.81 -3.05
C THR A 830 5.63 43.64 -2.52
N LYS A 831 6.29 42.64 -1.91
CA LYS A 831 5.71 41.37 -1.42
C LYS A 831 5.11 40.51 -2.54
N VAL A 832 5.73 40.55 -3.71
CA VAL A 832 5.28 39.85 -4.92
C VAL A 832 6.30 38.77 -5.32
N TRP A 833 5.79 37.61 -5.72
CA TRP A 833 6.57 36.55 -6.36
C TRP A 833 6.64 36.74 -7.88
N SER A 834 7.78 36.40 -8.48
CA SER A 834 7.99 36.42 -9.92
C SER A 834 8.88 35.28 -10.39
N ASP A 835 8.66 34.79 -11.61
CA ASP A 835 9.48 33.77 -12.25
C ASP A 835 10.88 34.32 -12.59
N VAL A 836 11.91 33.48 -12.41
CA VAL A 836 13.30 33.79 -12.78
C VAL A 836 13.76 32.76 -13.81
N PRO A 837 14.03 33.17 -15.07
CA PRO A 837 14.46 32.21 -16.09
C PRO A 837 15.83 31.64 -15.73
N LEU A 838 15.97 30.32 -15.85
CA LEU A 838 17.27 29.66 -15.84
C LEU A 838 18.06 30.00 -17.12
N PRO A 839 19.40 29.99 -17.07
CA PRO A 839 20.22 29.91 -18.27
C PRO A 839 19.89 28.63 -19.06
N GLU A 840 19.96 28.66 -20.40
CA GLU A 840 19.62 27.49 -21.22
C GLU A 840 20.53 26.28 -20.90
N ASN A 841 19.99 25.06 -21.08
CA ASN A 841 20.67 23.77 -20.86
C ASN A 841 21.35 23.59 -19.49
N THR A 842 20.90 24.32 -18.47
CA THR A 842 21.55 24.39 -17.16
C THR A 842 20.80 23.62 -16.09
N PHE A 843 21.50 22.69 -15.42
CA PHE A 843 21.08 22.11 -14.15
C PHE A 843 21.69 22.89 -12.98
N VAL A 844 20.94 23.06 -11.89
CA VAL A 844 21.36 23.79 -10.69
C VAL A 844 21.79 22.81 -9.60
N SER A 845 22.96 23.03 -8.99
CA SER A 845 23.47 22.18 -7.92
C SER A 845 23.57 22.88 -6.56
N LEU A 846 23.87 24.19 -6.52
CA LEU A 846 24.15 24.94 -5.29
C LEU A 846 23.72 26.40 -5.44
N MET A 847 23.34 27.05 -4.34
CA MET A 847 22.97 28.47 -4.30
C MET A 847 23.54 29.19 -3.08
N ALA A 848 23.94 30.45 -3.26
CA ALA A 848 24.25 31.40 -2.20
C ALA A 848 23.82 32.81 -2.62
N ALA A 849 23.73 33.73 -1.67
CA ALA A 849 23.46 35.16 -1.94
C ALA A 849 24.46 36.05 -1.23
N GLY A 850 24.91 37.08 -1.94
CA GLY A 850 25.57 38.25 -1.36
C GLY A 850 24.53 39.31 -0.99
N LYS A 851 25.00 40.56 -0.87
CA LYS A 851 24.15 41.69 -0.49
C LYS A 851 23.12 42.06 -1.57
N THR A 852 23.50 41.99 -2.84
CA THR A 852 22.63 42.34 -3.98
C THR A 852 22.57 41.29 -5.08
N LYS A 853 23.47 40.29 -5.06
CA LYS A 853 23.57 39.26 -6.11
C LYS A 853 23.43 37.84 -5.59
N PHE A 854 22.98 36.94 -6.48
CA PHE A 854 22.96 35.51 -6.22
C PHE A 854 24.07 34.80 -6.98
N TYR A 855 24.60 33.72 -6.39
CA TYR A 855 25.68 32.90 -6.91
C TYR A 855 25.24 31.44 -6.92
N MET A 856 25.50 30.73 -8.01
CA MET A 856 24.90 29.42 -8.24
C MET A 856 25.88 28.51 -9.01
N GLN A 857 26.10 27.28 -8.53
CA GLN A 857 26.82 26.29 -9.32
C GLN A 857 25.86 25.65 -10.33
N CYS A 858 26.26 25.67 -11.59
CA CYS A 858 25.47 25.30 -12.74
C CYS A 858 26.22 24.26 -13.58
N VAL A 859 25.54 23.19 -13.98
CA VAL A 859 26.08 22.23 -14.97
C VAL A 859 25.38 22.50 -16.30
N VAL A 860 26.14 22.96 -17.28
CA VAL A 860 25.66 23.22 -18.64
C VAL A 860 25.88 21.95 -19.48
N MET A 861 24.81 21.43 -20.08
CA MET A 861 24.88 20.28 -20.97
C MET A 861 25.04 20.72 -22.43
N ASN A 862 26.08 20.20 -23.10
CA ASN A 862 26.36 20.46 -24.51
C ASN A 862 25.79 19.31 -25.35
N ALA A 863 24.62 19.53 -25.95
CA ALA A 863 23.86 18.54 -26.70
C ALA A 863 24.15 18.54 -28.22
N GLU A 864 25.40 18.80 -28.63
CA GLU A 864 25.78 18.79 -30.06
C GLU A 864 25.74 17.37 -30.67
N ASP A 865 25.94 16.33 -29.86
CA ASP A 865 25.75 14.92 -30.21
C ASP A 865 24.85 14.23 -29.15
N PRO A 866 23.65 13.73 -29.52
CA PRO A 866 22.79 12.97 -28.62
C PRO A 866 23.42 11.68 -28.06
N GLN A 867 24.48 11.14 -28.69
CA GLN A 867 25.22 9.97 -28.21
C GLN A 867 26.42 10.32 -27.32
N ASN A 868 26.87 11.59 -27.32
CA ASN A 868 28.01 12.07 -26.55
C ASN A 868 27.72 13.43 -25.91
N VAL A 869 26.76 13.48 -24.98
CA VAL A 869 26.49 14.69 -24.21
C VAL A 869 27.66 14.98 -23.28
N THR A 870 28.34 16.10 -23.50
CA THR A 870 29.38 16.59 -22.59
C THR A 870 28.80 17.64 -21.63
N SER A 871 29.40 17.79 -20.46
CA SER A 871 28.94 18.75 -19.44
C SER A 871 30.07 19.67 -18.99
N THR A 872 29.76 20.96 -18.82
CA THR A 872 30.69 21.97 -18.31
C THR A 872 30.17 22.54 -16.99
N GLN A 873 30.99 22.52 -15.95
CA GLN A 873 30.67 23.21 -14.70
C GLN A 873 30.89 24.72 -14.86
N THR A 874 29.91 25.51 -14.42
CA THR A 874 29.94 26.97 -14.45
C THR A 874 29.49 27.54 -13.11
N LEU A 875 30.01 28.71 -12.76
CA LEU A 875 29.51 29.55 -11.69
C LEU A 875 28.66 30.64 -12.32
N ALA A 876 27.35 30.59 -12.10
CA ALA A 876 26.40 31.58 -12.55
C ALA A 876 26.19 32.64 -11.47
N THR A 877 26.20 33.91 -11.86
CA THR A 877 25.83 35.05 -11.02
C THR A 877 24.58 35.70 -11.59
N TYR A 878 23.56 35.91 -10.75
CA TYR A 878 22.34 36.63 -11.11
C TYR A 878 22.29 38.00 -10.43
N ASP A 879 22.04 39.03 -11.23
CA ASP A 879 21.73 40.38 -10.78
C ASP A 879 20.21 40.60 -10.86
N PRO A 880 19.48 40.66 -9.72
CA PRO A 880 18.03 40.83 -9.70
C PRO A 880 17.57 42.20 -10.22
N ALA A 881 18.37 43.25 -10.05
CA ALA A 881 18.04 44.60 -10.50
C ALA A 881 18.16 44.71 -12.02
N ALA A 882 19.17 44.07 -12.61
CA ALA A 882 19.34 43.97 -14.05
C ALA A 882 18.51 42.82 -14.69
N LYS A 883 17.95 41.92 -13.88
CA LYS A 883 17.32 40.65 -14.28
C LYS A 883 18.19 39.84 -15.24
N LYS A 884 19.49 39.76 -14.96
CA LYS A 884 20.50 39.23 -15.89
C LYS A 884 21.45 38.24 -15.23
N TRP A 885 21.71 37.15 -15.94
CA TRP A 885 22.76 36.18 -15.62
C TRP A 885 24.10 36.54 -16.29
N SER A 886 25.18 36.21 -15.60
CA SER A 886 26.52 36.01 -16.16
C SER A 886 27.07 34.66 -15.70
N GLN A 887 27.73 33.92 -16.58
CA GLN A 887 28.34 32.62 -16.29
C GLN A 887 29.83 32.64 -16.60
N VAL A 888 30.62 31.94 -15.78
CA VAL A 888 32.04 31.66 -15.99
C VAL A 888 32.31 30.18 -15.71
N GLU A 889 33.27 29.57 -16.40
CA GLU A 889 33.68 28.20 -16.10
C GLU A 889 34.24 28.09 -14.67
N THR A 890 33.94 27.00 -13.98
CA THR A 890 34.45 26.72 -12.64
C THR A 890 34.73 25.22 -12.49
N VAL A 891 35.55 24.87 -11.49
CA VAL A 891 35.76 23.48 -11.08
C VAL A 891 35.65 23.43 -9.57
N LEU A 892 34.47 23.07 -9.07
CA LEU A 892 34.21 22.87 -7.65
C LEU A 892 34.14 21.37 -7.36
N PRO A 893 34.52 20.92 -6.15
CA PRO A 893 34.29 19.55 -5.71
C PRO A 893 32.80 19.20 -5.79
N THR A 894 32.47 17.99 -6.24
CA THR A 894 31.12 17.44 -6.12
C THR A 894 30.70 17.46 -4.65
N GLY A 895 29.44 17.75 -4.35
CA GLY A 895 28.96 17.80 -2.96
C GLY A 895 29.57 18.92 -2.09
N ALA A 896 30.31 19.88 -2.65
CA ALA A 896 30.65 21.10 -1.90
C ALA A 896 29.38 21.93 -1.64
N SER A 897 29.42 22.82 -0.65
CA SER A 897 28.31 23.75 -0.37
C SER A 897 28.74 25.20 -0.59
N LEU A 898 27.90 26.01 -1.24
CA LEU A 898 28.17 27.43 -1.46
C LEU A 898 27.59 28.29 -0.32
N VAL A 899 28.36 29.29 0.12
CA VAL A 899 27.90 30.30 1.09
C VAL A 899 28.66 31.61 0.86
N VAL A 900 28.03 32.76 1.13
CA VAL A 900 28.76 34.04 1.25
C VAL A 900 29.01 34.32 2.73
N TYR A 901 30.29 34.46 3.10
CA TYR A 901 30.72 34.81 4.44
C TYR A 901 31.43 36.16 4.39
N GLN A 902 30.88 37.15 5.10
CA GLN A 902 31.31 38.56 5.03
C GLN A 902 31.28 39.09 3.59
N ASP A 903 32.43 39.17 2.92
CA ASP A 903 32.67 39.68 1.58
C ASP A 903 33.21 38.61 0.61
N LYS A 904 33.13 37.33 0.98
CA LYS A 904 33.74 36.21 0.23
C LYS A 904 32.72 35.12 -0.11
N LEU A 905 32.71 34.70 -1.37
CA LEU A 905 32.03 33.47 -1.79
C LEU A 905 32.93 32.28 -1.42
N LEU A 906 32.38 31.32 -0.69
CA LEU A 906 33.07 30.11 -0.26
C LEU A 906 32.46 28.88 -0.91
N ALA A 907 33.30 27.92 -1.27
CA ALA A 907 32.92 26.52 -1.47
C ALA A 907 33.46 25.70 -0.29
N VAL A 908 32.57 25.09 0.47
CA VAL A 908 32.84 24.40 1.74
C VAL A 908 32.70 22.90 1.55
N GLY A 909 33.75 22.14 1.85
CA GLY A 909 33.78 20.68 1.74
C GLY A 909 33.74 20.18 0.29
N GLY A 910 32.90 19.16 0.08
CA GLY A 910 32.78 18.36 -1.14
C GLY A 910 33.88 17.31 -1.28
N ASP A 911 33.80 16.51 -2.32
CA ASP A 911 34.53 15.26 -2.49
C ASP A 911 35.82 15.40 -3.33
N ASP A 912 36.81 14.57 -3.02
CA ASP A 912 38.00 14.39 -3.87
C ASP A 912 37.74 13.45 -5.07
N SER A 913 38.78 13.18 -5.87
CA SER A 913 38.68 12.30 -7.05
C SER A 913 38.26 10.87 -6.72
N ASP A 914 38.51 10.45 -5.48
CA ASP A 914 38.27 9.10 -4.99
C ASP A 914 36.92 9.06 -4.23
N GLY A 915 36.20 10.18 -4.21
CA GLY A 915 34.88 10.36 -3.60
C GLY A 915 34.89 10.39 -2.07
N ASN A 916 36.01 10.77 -1.45
CA ASN A 916 36.09 11.01 -0.01
C ASN A 916 35.81 12.49 0.30
N ALA A 917 35.11 12.74 1.40
CA ALA A 917 34.77 14.09 1.82
C ALA A 917 36.02 14.89 2.25
N THR A 918 36.21 16.06 1.66
CA THR A 918 37.35 16.95 1.91
C THR A 918 37.08 17.92 3.07
N LYS A 919 38.17 18.42 3.67
CA LYS A 919 38.14 19.46 4.70
C LYS A 919 38.19 20.89 4.14
N SER A 920 38.16 21.03 2.81
CA SER A 920 38.58 22.28 2.16
C SER A 920 37.54 23.39 2.27
N VAL A 921 38.00 24.63 2.51
CA VAL A 921 37.15 25.83 2.55
C VAL A 921 37.73 26.85 1.59
N ARG A 922 37.28 26.80 0.33
CA ARG A 922 37.88 27.52 -0.81
C ARG A 922 37.19 28.85 -1.02
N ILE A 923 37.96 29.94 -1.13
CA ILE A 923 37.46 31.26 -1.53
C ILE A 923 37.41 31.29 -3.05
N ILE A 924 36.23 31.56 -3.62
CA ILE A 924 35.99 31.59 -5.06
C ILE A 924 35.78 33.03 -5.51
N ASP A 925 36.47 33.46 -6.57
CA ASP A 925 36.16 34.71 -7.26
C ASP A 925 35.01 34.49 -8.25
N PRO A 926 33.83 35.13 -8.05
CA PRO A 926 32.69 34.96 -8.95
C PRO A 926 32.90 35.56 -10.35
N ALA A 927 33.89 36.45 -10.53
CA ALA A 927 34.18 37.05 -11.83
C ALA A 927 35.04 36.15 -12.73
N THR A 928 35.75 35.16 -12.18
CA THR A 928 36.61 34.22 -12.93
C THR A 928 36.31 32.75 -12.70
N GLY A 929 35.48 32.40 -11.70
CA GLY A 929 35.14 31.03 -11.33
C GLY A 929 36.29 30.27 -10.64
N LYS A 930 37.41 30.94 -10.34
CA LYS A 930 38.62 30.32 -9.81
C LYS A 930 38.72 30.45 -8.29
N THR A 931 39.36 29.47 -7.67
CA THR A 931 39.80 29.57 -6.27
C THR A 931 40.93 30.59 -6.14
N THR A 932 40.74 31.63 -5.32
CA THR A 932 41.73 32.70 -5.06
C THR A 932 42.41 32.57 -3.71
N GLY A 933 41.89 31.72 -2.81
CA GLY A 933 42.47 31.44 -1.50
C GLY A 933 41.67 30.39 -0.73
N THR A 934 41.96 30.23 0.55
CA THR A 934 41.20 29.36 1.46
C THR A 934 41.01 30.02 2.82
N LEU A 935 40.01 29.57 3.59
CA LEU A 935 39.97 29.79 5.04
C LEU A 935 40.67 28.64 5.78
N ALA A 936 40.57 28.62 7.11
CA ALA A 936 40.97 27.46 7.91
C ALA A 936 40.16 26.22 7.48
N GLU A 937 40.83 25.08 7.35
CA GLU A 937 40.19 23.81 7.01
C GLU A 937 39.20 23.37 8.10
N LEU A 938 38.15 22.64 7.68
CA LEU A 938 37.21 22.00 8.59
C LEU A 938 37.95 20.99 9.51
N PRO A 939 37.52 20.81 10.76
CA PRO A 939 38.10 19.80 11.67
C PRO A 939 38.08 18.38 11.07
N GLU A 940 37.02 18.04 10.33
CA GLU A 940 36.83 16.77 9.63
C GLU A 940 36.13 16.99 8.28
N GLY A 941 36.22 16.01 7.38
CA GLY A 941 35.74 16.14 6.01
C GLY A 941 34.21 16.21 5.94
N ARG A 942 33.69 16.97 4.95
CA ARG A 942 32.25 17.09 4.70
C ARG A 942 31.91 17.10 3.22
N SER A 943 31.04 16.19 2.79
CA SER A 943 30.29 16.31 1.55
C SER A 943 28.82 16.54 1.85
N SER A 944 28.15 17.36 1.03
CA SER A 944 26.71 17.65 1.05
C SER A 944 26.21 18.12 2.43
N ALA A 945 27.00 18.92 3.13
CA ALA A 945 26.65 19.51 4.43
C ALA A 945 25.82 20.80 4.26
N MET A 946 24.92 21.09 5.20
CA MET A 946 24.20 22.37 5.22
C MET A 946 25.12 23.47 5.74
N VAL A 947 25.20 24.62 5.05
CA VAL A 947 26.14 25.70 5.38
C VAL A 947 25.43 27.05 5.34
N SER A 948 25.62 27.86 6.38
CA SER A 948 25.04 29.22 6.45
C SER A 948 25.90 30.18 7.30
N ALA A 949 25.75 31.49 7.10
CA ALA A 949 26.63 32.51 7.70
C ALA A 949 25.86 33.76 8.17
N SER A 950 26.31 34.34 9.30
CA SER A 950 25.90 35.66 9.79
C SER A 950 27.06 36.33 10.54
N GLY A 951 27.45 37.53 10.12
CA GLY A 951 28.50 38.30 10.79
C GLY A 951 29.85 37.57 10.80
N ASN A 952 30.32 37.21 12.01
CA ASN A 952 31.52 36.38 12.17
C ASN A 952 31.22 34.88 12.32
N THR A 953 29.95 34.48 12.45
CA THR A 953 29.55 33.08 12.63
C THR A 953 29.30 32.43 11.27
N LEU A 954 30.02 31.33 11.00
CA LEU A 954 29.75 30.40 9.90
C LEU A 954 29.42 29.04 10.50
N VAL A 955 28.30 28.45 10.10
CA VAL A 955 27.76 27.18 10.63
C VAL A 955 27.79 26.13 9.53
N VAL A 956 28.29 24.94 9.86
CA VAL A 956 28.27 23.75 8.98
C VAL A 956 27.59 22.63 9.77
N GLN A 957 26.52 22.07 9.23
CA GLN A 957 25.70 21.05 9.90
C GLN A 957 25.54 19.80 9.05
N GLY A 958 25.63 18.63 9.69
CA GLY A 958 25.41 17.35 9.03
C GLY A 958 26.41 17.04 7.92
N GLY A 959 25.97 16.38 6.86
CA GLY A 959 26.78 15.95 5.71
C GLY A 959 27.32 14.52 5.84
N LYS A 960 28.10 14.08 4.83
CA LYS A 960 28.61 12.71 4.69
C LYS A 960 30.13 12.66 4.63
N ASN A 961 30.71 11.48 4.87
CA ASN A 961 32.16 11.20 4.75
C ASN A 961 32.65 10.92 3.32
N GLY A 962 31.77 10.96 2.32
CA GLY A 962 32.10 10.79 0.91
C GLY A 962 30.86 10.46 0.05
N THR A 963 30.97 10.57 -1.28
CA THR A 963 29.92 10.15 -2.23
C THR A 963 30.19 8.85 -2.97
N ALA A 964 31.43 8.32 -2.98
CA ALA A 964 31.77 7.10 -3.73
C ALA A 964 31.58 5.78 -2.94
N LYS A 965 31.05 5.85 -1.72
CA LYS A 965 30.77 4.67 -0.89
C LYS A 965 29.36 4.17 -1.17
N THR A 966 29.24 3.05 -1.86
CA THR A 966 27.97 2.36 -2.14
C THR A 966 27.55 1.51 -0.95
N GLY A 967 26.31 1.66 -0.47
CA GLY A 967 25.77 0.93 0.69
C GLY A 967 25.88 1.71 2.01
N ASP A 968 25.69 1.01 3.14
CA ASP A 968 25.63 1.60 4.49
C ASP A 968 26.97 2.21 4.99
N ASP A 969 28.05 2.12 4.22
CA ASP A 969 29.40 2.57 4.58
C ASP A 969 29.60 4.12 4.56
N ALA A 970 28.59 4.86 4.09
CA ALA A 970 28.59 6.32 4.08
C ALA A 970 28.20 6.88 5.46
N ILE A 971 29.20 7.19 6.30
CA ILE A 971 28.98 7.82 7.60
C ILE A 971 28.31 9.18 7.38
N THR A 972 27.05 9.28 7.82
CA THR A 972 26.31 10.54 7.92
C THR A 972 26.62 11.16 9.27
N TYR A 973 27.11 12.39 9.24
CA TYR A 973 27.47 13.16 10.41
C TYR A 973 26.23 13.82 11.02
N THR A 974 26.16 13.87 12.35
CA THR A 974 25.03 14.48 13.09
C THR A 974 25.43 15.70 13.92
N ASN A 975 26.70 16.07 13.90
CA ASN A 975 27.29 17.16 14.68
C ASN A 975 27.31 18.50 13.93
N THR A 976 27.20 19.58 14.70
CA THR A 976 27.28 20.97 14.25
C THR A 976 28.69 21.52 14.41
N MET A 977 29.20 22.23 13.40
CA MET A 977 30.46 22.98 13.48
C MET A 977 30.20 24.48 13.38
N THR A 978 30.99 25.26 14.10
CA THR A 978 30.96 26.72 14.01
C THR A 978 32.36 27.30 13.84
N PHE A 979 32.48 28.31 13.00
CA PHE A 979 33.68 29.14 12.84
C PHE A 979 33.40 30.55 13.36
N ASP A 980 34.29 31.08 14.21
CA ASP A 980 34.15 32.39 14.88
C ASP A 980 34.84 33.56 14.13
N GLY A 981 35.31 33.31 12.91
CA GLY A 981 36.20 34.20 12.14
C GLY A 981 37.67 33.86 12.27
N LYS A 982 38.06 32.95 13.17
CA LYS A 982 39.46 32.55 13.42
C LYS A 982 39.66 31.05 13.61
N ASN A 983 38.80 30.38 14.39
CA ASN A 983 38.93 28.98 14.76
C ASN A 983 37.62 28.24 14.49
N TRP A 984 37.73 26.95 14.17
CA TRP A 984 36.61 26.02 14.14
C TRP A 984 36.40 25.36 15.51
N THR A 985 35.14 25.23 15.90
CA THR A 985 34.69 24.43 17.05
C THR A 985 33.69 23.40 16.54
N THR A 986 33.92 22.13 16.87
CA THR A 986 32.97 21.04 16.63
C THR A 986 32.15 20.80 17.89
N HIS A 987 30.83 20.85 17.77
CA HIS A 987 29.87 20.59 18.84
C HIS A 987 29.20 19.25 18.59
N THR A 988 29.32 18.32 19.54
CA THR A 988 28.59 17.04 19.47
C THR A 988 27.20 17.25 20.05
N ASP A 989 26.25 17.54 19.16
CA ASP A 989 24.84 17.70 19.50
C ASP A 989 23.99 16.51 19.02
N LYS A 990 22.72 16.50 19.44
CA LYS A 990 21.73 15.46 19.09
C LYS A 990 20.68 15.94 18.09
N PHE A 991 20.74 17.19 17.60
CA PHE A 991 19.67 17.78 16.80
C PHE A 991 19.44 17.04 15.48
N LEU A 992 20.49 16.45 14.90
CA LEU A 992 20.38 15.62 13.70
C LEU A 992 20.25 14.11 13.97
N THR A 993 19.95 13.71 15.21
CA THR A 993 19.73 12.31 15.56
C THR A 993 18.24 11.99 15.63
N LYS A 994 17.82 10.89 15.02
CA LYS A 994 16.44 10.35 15.15
C LYS A 994 16.08 9.99 16.60
N ASP A 995 17.10 9.78 17.43
CA ASP A 995 16.98 9.44 18.85
C ASP A 995 17.03 10.69 19.76
N ASN A 996 16.78 11.89 19.21
CA ASN A 996 16.67 13.11 20.00
C ASN A 996 15.39 13.06 20.86
N PRO A 997 15.49 12.99 22.21
CA PRO A 997 14.31 12.88 23.08
C PRO A 997 13.45 14.14 23.12
N GLU A 998 13.89 15.24 22.51
CA GLU A 998 13.10 16.46 22.39
C GLU A 998 12.12 16.44 21.21
N PHE A 999 12.26 15.53 20.24
CA PHE A 999 11.37 15.45 19.09
C PHE A 999 10.29 14.37 19.29
N ASP A 1000 9.20 14.48 18.53
CA ASP A 1000 8.22 13.39 18.42
C ASP A 1000 8.89 12.17 17.77
N LYS A 1001 8.73 11.02 18.42
CA LYS A 1001 9.45 9.79 18.08
C LYS A 1001 9.14 9.33 16.65
N ASP A 1002 10.12 8.72 16.00
CA ASP A 1002 10.00 8.12 14.67
C ASP A 1002 9.74 9.16 13.55
N GLN A 1003 9.96 10.46 13.79
CA GLN A 1003 9.87 11.53 12.77
C GLN A 1003 11.09 11.59 11.83
N THR A 1004 10.83 11.80 10.54
CA THR A 1004 11.82 12.17 9.52
C THR A 1004 12.30 13.62 9.69
N LEU A 1005 13.62 13.81 9.79
CA LEU A 1005 14.25 15.12 9.99
C LEU A 1005 14.24 15.95 8.70
N THR A 1006 13.33 16.93 8.61
CA THR A 1006 13.32 17.95 7.54
C THR A 1006 13.25 19.34 8.15
N TYR A 1007 14.20 20.23 7.83
CA TYR A 1007 14.31 21.54 8.46
C TYR A 1007 14.95 22.61 7.56
N ALA A 1008 14.48 23.85 7.73
CA ALA A 1008 15.19 25.04 7.28
C ALA A 1008 16.21 25.44 8.36
N LEU A 1009 17.41 25.85 7.97
CA LEU A 1009 18.48 26.27 8.87
C LEU A 1009 19.05 27.62 8.41
N THR A 1010 19.35 28.53 9.34
CA THR A 1010 20.21 29.67 9.06
C THR A 1010 21.07 30.05 10.27
N ALA A 1011 22.28 30.52 10.01
CA ALA A 1011 23.16 31.06 11.04
C ALA A 1011 22.63 32.41 11.55
N VAL A 1012 22.82 32.66 12.84
CA VAL A 1012 22.59 33.95 13.50
C VAL A 1012 23.86 34.37 14.24
N ASN A 1013 23.93 35.61 14.71
CA ASN A 1013 25.12 36.10 15.42
C ASN A 1013 25.37 35.26 16.69
N GLY A 1014 26.45 34.47 16.69
CA GLY A 1014 26.80 33.59 17.81
C GLY A 1014 26.04 32.25 17.87
N GLY A 1015 25.34 31.84 16.80
CA GLY A 1015 24.51 30.64 16.82
C GLY A 1015 23.90 30.25 15.47
N ALA A 1016 22.82 29.47 15.53
CA ALA A 1016 21.93 29.19 14.41
C ALA A 1016 20.47 29.17 14.88
N VAL A 1017 19.53 29.20 13.94
CA VAL A 1017 18.10 28.92 14.17
C VAL A 1017 17.63 27.91 13.11
N ALA A 1018 16.76 27.00 13.51
CA ALA A 1018 16.16 25.99 12.65
C ALA A 1018 14.64 25.93 12.82
N VAL A 1019 13.94 25.56 11.74
CA VAL A 1019 12.49 25.27 11.73
C VAL A 1019 12.28 23.92 11.06
N GLY A 1020 11.66 22.95 11.75
CA GLY A 1020 11.45 21.62 11.17
C GLY A 1020 10.93 20.55 12.12
N PRO A 1021 11.80 19.70 12.72
CA PRO A 1021 11.42 18.67 13.70
C PRO A 1021 10.43 19.22 14.73
N VAL A 1022 9.36 18.46 14.98
CA VAL A 1022 8.28 18.89 15.85
C VAL A 1022 8.36 18.17 17.18
N GLN A 1023 7.95 18.86 18.24
CA GLN A 1023 7.66 18.28 19.54
C GLN A 1023 6.18 18.50 19.82
N ASN A 1024 5.50 17.52 20.40
CA ASN A 1024 4.12 17.63 20.87
C ASN A 1024 3.12 18.02 19.74
N LEU A 1025 3.24 17.42 18.55
CA LEU A 1025 2.32 17.66 17.43
C LEU A 1025 0.85 17.53 17.85
N GLY A 1026 0.05 18.53 17.48
CA GLY A 1026 -1.38 18.58 17.81
C GLY A 1026 -1.71 18.96 19.26
N LYS A 1027 -0.73 19.39 20.07
CA LYS A 1027 -0.96 19.92 21.43
C LYS A 1027 -0.72 21.42 21.49
N ASN A 1028 -1.33 22.09 22.46
CA ASN A 1028 -1.07 23.51 22.75
C ASN A 1028 0.39 23.83 23.11
N SER A 1029 1.19 22.82 23.47
CA SER A 1029 2.63 22.90 23.75
C SER A 1029 3.51 22.45 22.58
N MET A 1030 2.99 22.50 21.35
CA MET A 1030 3.76 22.16 20.15
C MET A 1030 4.94 23.12 19.96
N LEU A 1031 6.10 22.58 19.58
CA LEU A 1031 7.29 23.32 19.16
C LEU A 1031 7.73 22.84 17.78
N ASP A 1032 8.22 23.75 16.94
CA ASP A 1032 8.83 23.44 15.63
C ASP A 1032 10.09 24.27 15.32
N THR A 1033 10.41 25.24 16.18
CA THR A 1033 11.48 26.22 15.99
C THR A 1033 12.50 26.09 17.12
N TRP A 1034 13.78 26.08 16.76
CA TRP A 1034 14.89 25.70 17.62
C TRP A 1034 16.06 26.66 17.45
N ASP A 1035 16.62 27.15 18.54
CA ASP A 1035 17.80 28.01 18.54
C ASP A 1035 19.04 27.22 19.00
N PHE A 1036 20.19 27.46 18.36
CA PHE A 1036 21.48 26.87 18.67
C PHE A 1036 22.45 27.91 19.23
N ASN A 1037 23.05 27.65 20.39
CA ASN A 1037 24.03 28.52 21.01
C ASN A 1037 25.47 28.00 20.78
N ALA A 1038 26.25 28.71 19.95
CA ALA A 1038 27.62 28.29 19.62
C ALA A 1038 28.62 28.39 20.79
N LYS A 1039 28.23 28.96 21.94
CA LYS A 1039 29.13 29.09 23.12
C LYS A 1039 29.17 27.83 23.99
N ASP A 1040 28.06 27.11 24.08
CA ASP A 1040 27.93 25.88 24.87
C ASP A 1040 27.59 24.65 24.02
N GLY A 1041 27.26 24.85 22.73
CA GLY A 1041 26.99 23.77 21.78
C GLY A 1041 25.60 23.16 21.95
N THR A 1042 24.67 23.87 22.59
CA THR A 1042 23.32 23.37 22.88
C THR A 1042 22.26 23.89 21.90
N TRP A 1043 21.28 23.04 21.61
CA TRP A 1043 20.02 23.41 20.97
C TRP A 1043 18.93 23.54 22.05
N ALA A 1044 17.98 24.44 21.84
CA ALA A 1044 16.78 24.57 22.67
C ALA A 1044 15.57 25.01 21.83
N GLY A 1045 14.39 24.46 22.12
CA GLY A 1045 13.14 24.86 21.47
C GLY A 1045 12.64 26.23 21.98
N ASP A 1046 12.27 27.14 21.07
CA ASP A 1046 11.75 28.47 21.43
C ASP A 1046 10.22 28.40 21.60
N ALA A 1047 9.75 28.19 22.83
CA ALA A 1047 8.32 28.22 23.15
C ALA A 1047 7.64 29.59 22.93
N GLY A 1048 8.42 30.65 22.70
CA GLY A 1048 7.93 31.94 22.25
C GLY A 1048 7.78 32.06 20.73
N ARG A 1049 8.09 31.02 19.94
CA ARG A 1049 8.16 31.10 18.48
C ARG A 1049 7.72 29.78 17.83
N LEU A 1050 6.61 29.83 17.12
CA LEU A 1050 6.01 28.66 16.47
C LEU A 1050 5.70 28.99 15.02
N TYR A 1051 6.32 28.28 14.08
CA TYR A 1051 6.18 28.51 12.64
C TYR A 1051 4.87 27.97 12.07
N SER A 1052 4.32 26.87 12.61
CA SER A 1052 3.05 26.31 12.19
C SER A 1052 2.45 25.35 13.24
N GLN A 1053 1.15 25.50 13.54
CA GLN A 1053 0.34 24.52 14.29
C GLN A 1053 0.01 23.24 13.51
N THR A 1054 0.39 23.16 12.23
CA THR A 1054 0.38 21.94 11.42
C THR A 1054 1.81 21.61 11.06
N LYS A 1055 2.24 20.38 11.28
CA LYS A 1055 3.56 19.90 10.83
C LYS A 1055 3.81 20.32 9.38
N THR A 1056 4.91 21.02 9.13
CA THR A 1056 5.38 21.30 7.78
C THR A 1056 6.56 20.42 7.44
N THR A 1057 6.61 19.93 6.20
CA THR A 1057 7.76 19.19 5.66
C THR A 1057 8.49 20.02 4.61
N GLN A 1058 9.69 19.55 4.24
CA GLN A 1058 10.47 20.13 3.14
C GLN A 1058 10.71 21.64 3.35
N ASN A 1059 10.95 22.01 4.62
CA ASN A 1059 11.14 23.39 5.05
C ASN A 1059 12.46 23.93 4.47
N ILE A 1060 12.39 24.99 3.68
CA ILE A 1060 13.55 25.73 3.19
C ILE A 1060 13.46 27.19 3.62
N GLY A 1061 14.60 27.83 3.84
CA GLY A 1061 14.62 29.20 4.33
C GLY A 1061 15.95 29.89 4.17
N ALA A 1062 15.92 31.22 4.29
CA ALA A 1062 17.08 32.10 4.26
C ALA A 1062 16.82 33.33 5.12
N ALA A 1063 17.86 33.87 5.75
CA ALA A 1063 17.76 35.13 6.48
C ALA A 1063 18.17 36.34 5.64
N SER A 1064 17.51 37.48 5.86
CA SER A 1064 17.88 38.79 5.34
C SER A 1064 17.20 39.90 6.15
N GLY A 1065 17.87 41.04 6.34
CA GLY A 1065 17.29 42.22 6.99
C GLY A 1065 16.70 41.97 8.39
N ASN A 1066 17.44 41.24 9.25
CA ASN A 1066 17.01 40.76 10.58
C ASN A 1066 15.78 39.83 10.58
N GLN A 1067 15.38 39.26 9.44
CA GLN A 1067 14.26 38.32 9.34
C GLN A 1067 14.78 36.96 8.83
N PHE A 1068 14.29 35.86 9.41
CA PHE A 1068 14.42 34.52 8.85
C PHE A 1068 13.13 34.17 8.12
N TYR A 1069 13.21 33.98 6.81
CA TYR A 1069 12.09 33.60 5.94
C TYR A 1069 12.10 32.10 5.74
N VAL A 1070 10.95 31.44 5.97
CA VAL A 1070 10.79 29.99 5.81
C VAL A 1070 9.55 29.68 4.98
N LEU A 1071 9.73 28.80 3.99
CA LEU A 1071 8.70 28.20 3.15
C LEU A 1071 8.63 26.70 3.48
N GLY A 1072 7.43 26.19 3.73
CA GLY A 1072 7.20 24.77 4.06
C GLY A 1072 5.89 24.23 3.50
N TYR A 1073 5.82 22.90 3.38
CA TYR A 1073 4.71 22.17 2.75
C TYR A 1073 3.79 21.57 3.82
N THR A 1074 2.47 21.66 3.63
CA THR A 1074 1.48 21.32 4.69
C THR A 1074 0.78 19.97 4.51
N GLY A 1075 0.85 19.37 3.32
CA GLY A 1075 0.03 18.22 2.91
C GLY A 1075 -1.41 18.54 2.53
N ARG A 1076 -1.83 19.81 2.57
CA ARG A 1076 -3.22 20.21 2.32
C ARG A 1076 -3.40 20.73 0.89
N ASN A 1077 -4.37 20.20 0.15
CA ASN A 1077 -4.71 20.71 -1.18
C ASN A 1077 -5.17 22.18 -1.17
N THR A 1078 -5.75 22.65 -0.05
CA THR A 1078 -6.31 24.00 0.13
C THR A 1078 -5.29 25.05 0.56
N GLU A 1079 -4.22 24.66 1.25
CA GLU A 1079 -3.15 25.55 1.72
C GLU A 1079 -1.79 24.83 1.54
N PRO A 1080 -1.37 24.52 0.30
CA PRO A 1080 -0.27 23.58 0.05
C PRO A 1080 1.10 24.09 0.54
N LEU A 1081 1.26 25.41 0.52
CA LEU A 1081 2.46 26.12 0.97
C LEU A 1081 2.11 27.10 2.08
N VAL A 1082 2.95 27.12 3.10
CA VAL A 1082 2.99 28.18 4.11
C VAL A 1082 4.31 28.94 3.94
N PHE A 1083 4.23 30.27 3.88
CA PHE A 1083 5.41 31.15 3.84
C PHE A 1083 5.31 32.19 4.95
N ARG A 1084 6.28 32.21 5.88
CA ARG A 1084 6.30 33.12 7.02
C ARG A 1084 7.71 33.62 7.32
N SER A 1085 7.82 34.68 8.12
CA SER A 1085 9.11 35.17 8.61
C SER A 1085 9.08 35.57 10.09
N THR A 1086 10.18 35.37 10.82
CA THR A 1086 10.37 35.81 12.22
C THR A 1086 11.62 36.66 12.36
N THR A 1087 11.70 37.51 13.39
CA THR A 1087 12.87 38.35 13.67
C THR A 1087 14.01 37.54 14.27
N VAL A 1088 15.23 37.74 13.77
CA VAL A 1088 16.47 37.07 14.19
C VAL A 1088 17.64 38.06 14.25
N ASP A 1089 18.65 37.75 15.08
CA ASP A 1089 19.90 38.53 15.15
C ASP A 1089 20.83 38.15 13.98
N TYR A 1090 20.52 38.66 12.79
CA TYR A 1090 21.20 38.35 11.54
C TYR A 1090 21.87 39.58 10.94
N THR A 1091 23.19 39.54 10.76
CA THR A 1091 23.95 40.61 10.09
C THR A 1091 24.40 40.25 8.68
N GLY A 1092 24.37 38.97 8.31
CA GLY A 1092 24.56 38.51 6.93
C GLY A 1092 25.90 38.85 6.27
N PRO A 1093 25.94 38.88 4.92
CA PRO A 1093 27.12 39.32 4.17
C PRO A 1093 27.28 40.84 4.26
N THR A 1094 28.52 41.30 4.44
CA THR A 1094 28.84 42.73 4.57
C THR A 1094 28.92 43.44 3.21
N ALA A 1095 29.23 42.70 2.15
CA ALA A 1095 29.27 43.16 0.75
C ALA A 1095 29.01 42.00 -0.22
N ASP A 1096 28.75 42.31 -1.48
CA ASP A 1096 28.85 41.30 -2.55
C ASP A 1096 30.33 40.93 -2.79
N PRO A 1097 30.66 39.62 -2.92
CA PRO A 1097 31.98 39.17 -3.31
C PRO A 1097 32.51 39.85 -4.59
N SER A 1098 33.73 40.38 -4.51
CA SER A 1098 34.39 41.14 -5.58
C SER A 1098 35.76 40.58 -5.95
N GLY A 1099 36.10 40.63 -7.23
CA GLY A 1099 37.33 40.03 -7.78
C GLY A 1099 38.61 40.85 -7.57
N ASP A 1100 38.51 42.08 -7.05
CA ASP A 1100 39.64 42.97 -6.82
C ASP A 1100 40.35 42.66 -5.48
N GLN A 1101 41.06 41.53 -5.42
CA GLN A 1101 42.01 41.23 -4.35
C GLN A 1101 43.45 41.10 -4.91
N PRO A 1102 44.46 41.74 -4.30
CA PRO A 1102 45.81 41.78 -4.89
C PRO A 1102 46.49 40.40 -4.90
N THR A 1103 46.99 39.98 -6.07
CA THR A 1103 47.83 38.78 -6.20
C THR A 1103 49.10 38.89 -5.36
N PRO A 1104 49.41 37.94 -4.46
CA PRO A 1104 50.69 37.89 -3.78
C PRO A 1104 51.85 37.68 -4.77
N PRO A 1105 53.05 38.25 -4.54
CA PRO A 1105 54.21 38.00 -5.40
C PRO A 1105 54.68 36.55 -5.25
N GLY A 1106 54.71 35.82 -6.38
CA GLY A 1106 55.09 34.41 -6.39
C GLY A 1106 56.56 34.17 -6.04
N PRO A 1107 56.90 33.05 -5.36
CA PRO A 1107 58.28 32.69 -5.05
C PRO A 1107 59.05 32.24 -6.31
N SER A 1108 60.32 32.63 -6.37
CA SER A 1108 61.27 32.27 -7.43
C SER A 1108 61.67 30.77 -7.36
N PRO A 1109 62.05 30.12 -8.47
CA PRO A 1109 62.22 28.67 -8.50
C PRO A 1109 63.56 28.20 -7.90
N SER A 1110 63.54 27.04 -7.22
CA SER A 1110 64.76 26.33 -6.81
C SER A 1110 64.70 24.82 -7.08
N VAL A 1111 65.37 24.43 -8.16
CA VAL A 1111 66.27 23.25 -8.32
C VAL A 1111 66.01 21.98 -7.49
N ASN A 1112 65.80 20.88 -8.23
CA ASN A 1112 65.69 19.49 -7.79
C ASN A 1112 67.04 18.93 -7.24
N PRO A 1113 67.04 17.90 -6.37
CA PRO A 1113 67.59 16.62 -6.85
C PRO A 1113 66.89 15.34 -6.34
N SER A 1114 66.87 14.33 -7.20
CA SER A 1114 66.48 12.92 -6.94
C SER A 1114 67.71 12.07 -6.54
N PRO A 1115 67.66 10.72 -6.47
CA PRO A 1115 66.67 9.79 -5.86
C PRO A 1115 67.35 8.72 -4.95
N THR A 1116 66.56 7.88 -4.26
CA THR A 1116 67.01 6.54 -3.80
C THR A 1116 65.87 5.51 -3.80
N ALA A 1117 66.20 4.22 -3.87
CA ALA A 1117 65.35 3.17 -4.45
C ALA A 1117 64.61 2.23 -3.46
N ALA A 1118 63.65 1.47 -4.00
CA ALA A 1118 62.82 0.45 -3.35
C ALA A 1118 63.59 -0.85 -2.99
N PRO A 1119 62.98 -1.85 -2.29
CA PRO A 1119 62.17 -2.85 -3.02
C PRO A 1119 60.97 -3.52 -2.28
N ALA A 1120 59.98 -3.94 -3.09
CA ALA A 1120 59.25 -5.21 -3.12
C ALA A 1120 58.72 -5.97 -1.85
N ASP A 1121 57.40 -6.28 -1.93
CA ASP A 1121 56.78 -7.64 -1.86
C ASP A 1121 55.95 -8.12 -0.63
N SER A 1122 54.96 -8.96 -0.94
CA SER A 1122 54.28 -10.03 -0.18
C SER A 1122 53.15 -9.76 0.83
N GLY A 1123 52.05 -10.54 0.66
CA GLY A 1123 51.17 -11.06 1.72
C GLY A 1123 49.81 -10.35 1.94
N THR A 1124 48.68 -10.83 1.40
CA THR A 1124 47.75 -11.84 2.00
C THR A 1124 47.29 -11.47 3.43
N THR A 1125 46.10 -10.93 3.72
CA THR A 1125 44.67 -11.28 3.44
C THR A 1125 43.95 -11.69 4.74
N GLY A 1126 42.77 -11.10 4.96
CA GLY A 1126 41.68 -11.65 5.78
C GLY A 1126 41.65 -11.25 7.26
N ASN A 1127 40.48 -11.21 7.91
CA ASN A 1127 39.10 -11.15 7.41
C ASN A 1127 38.15 -10.78 8.58
N GLY A 1128 36.90 -10.37 8.31
CA GLY A 1128 35.87 -10.16 9.35
C GLY A 1128 35.00 -8.92 9.12
N THR A 1129 34.15 -8.82 8.09
CA THR A 1129 32.80 -9.44 7.92
C THR A 1129 31.68 -8.89 8.81
N ASN A 1130 31.02 -7.88 8.23
CA ASN A 1130 29.64 -7.39 8.32
C ASN A 1130 28.51 -8.38 8.68
N ALA A 1131 27.39 -7.81 9.14
CA ALA A 1131 26.01 -8.05 8.66
C ALA A 1131 25.16 -6.79 8.99
N GLY A 1132 24.11 -6.36 8.27
CA GLY A 1132 23.57 -6.79 6.97
C GLY A 1132 22.05 -6.55 6.86
N THR A 1133 21.58 -5.84 5.83
CA THR A 1133 20.23 -6.00 5.23
C THR A 1133 20.37 -5.86 3.71
N GLY A 1134 19.63 -6.64 2.90
CA GLY A 1134 20.00 -6.80 1.50
C GLY A 1134 18.85 -7.00 0.52
N LEU A 1135 18.94 -6.26 -0.59
CA LEU A 1135 18.58 -6.72 -1.94
C LEU A 1135 19.33 -5.90 -3.02
N PHE A 1136 20.65 -6.05 -3.03
CA PHE A 1136 21.54 -5.83 -4.18
C PHE A 1136 22.60 -6.95 -4.12
N GLY A 1137 23.02 -7.62 -5.18
CA GLY A 1137 22.64 -7.63 -6.59
C GLY A 1137 23.58 -8.59 -7.35
N GLY A 1138 23.47 -8.72 -8.68
CA GLY A 1138 24.44 -9.51 -9.45
C GLY A 1138 24.23 -9.44 -10.96
N GLY A 1139 25.21 -8.91 -11.69
CA GLY A 1139 25.09 -8.65 -13.13
C GLY A 1139 25.95 -7.46 -13.58
N SER A 1140 27.24 -7.53 -13.30
CA SER A 1140 28.20 -6.45 -13.57
C SER A 1140 28.60 -6.38 -15.05
N GLY A 1141 28.97 -5.17 -15.55
CA GLY A 1141 30.02 -5.15 -16.56
C GLY A 1141 30.07 -4.10 -17.68
N ILE A 1142 29.36 -2.96 -17.63
CA ILE A 1142 29.78 -1.78 -18.43
C ILE A 1142 29.81 -0.54 -17.52
N ALA A 1143 30.99 0.08 -17.43
CA ALA A 1143 31.22 1.24 -16.59
C ALA A 1143 30.61 2.52 -17.19
N MET A 1144 30.00 3.37 -16.37
CA MET A 1144 30.15 4.83 -16.45
C MET A 1144 29.66 5.56 -15.20
N THR A 1145 30.39 6.61 -14.84
CA THR A 1145 30.12 7.60 -13.79
C THR A 1145 28.68 8.13 -13.78
N ALA A 1146 27.93 7.97 -12.68
CA ALA A 1146 26.52 8.40 -12.63
C ALA A 1146 26.00 8.93 -11.28
N THR A 1147 26.59 10.03 -10.78
CA THR A 1147 25.94 10.86 -9.72
C THR A 1147 25.60 12.29 -10.19
N ALA A 1148 25.85 12.59 -11.47
CA ALA A 1148 25.35 13.79 -12.17
C ALA A 1148 24.50 13.43 -13.42
N LEU A 1149 24.25 12.13 -13.65
CA LEU A 1149 23.69 11.60 -14.90
C LEU A 1149 22.22 11.13 -14.79
N LEU A 1150 21.68 10.98 -13.58
CA LEU A 1150 20.25 10.67 -13.36
C LEU A 1150 19.30 11.81 -13.80
N LEU A 1151 19.80 13.04 -13.97
CA LEU A 1151 19.08 14.16 -14.60
C LEU A 1151 19.26 14.23 -16.13
N LEU A 1152 20.22 13.47 -16.70
CA LEU A 1152 20.54 13.51 -18.13
C LEU A 1152 19.64 12.59 -18.97
N ALA A 1153 19.16 11.46 -18.40
CA ALA A 1153 18.20 10.58 -19.07
C ALA A 1153 16.88 11.31 -19.41
N ALA A 1154 16.41 12.19 -18.54
CA ALA A 1154 15.23 13.04 -18.80
C ALA A 1154 15.48 14.12 -19.88
N GLY A 1155 16.74 14.58 -20.04
CA GLY A 1155 17.11 15.61 -21.01
C GLY A 1155 17.07 15.15 -22.48
N GLY A 1156 17.29 13.85 -22.73
CA GLY A 1156 17.34 13.29 -24.09
C GLY A 1156 16.04 13.46 -24.90
N GLY A 1157 14.89 13.48 -24.22
CA GLY A 1157 13.58 13.66 -24.87
C GLY A 1157 13.35 15.06 -25.47
N LEU A 1158 14.08 16.10 -25.01
CA LEU A 1158 13.80 17.49 -25.38
C LEU A 1158 14.27 17.84 -26.81
N VAL A 1159 15.30 17.16 -27.32
CA VAL A 1159 15.94 17.47 -28.61
C VAL A 1159 15.06 17.10 -29.81
N LEU A 1160 14.17 16.10 -29.67
CA LEU A 1160 13.30 15.64 -30.75
C LEU A 1160 12.11 16.58 -31.05
N TYR A 1161 11.79 17.54 -30.17
CA TYR A 1161 10.58 18.36 -30.31
C TYR A 1161 10.72 19.58 -31.24
N ARG A 1162 11.93 20.01 -31.60
CA ARG A 1162 12.18 21.24 -32.41
C ARG A 1162 12.55 20.99 -33.88
N ARG A 1163 11.81 20.14 -34.60
CA ARG A 1163 11.89 20.11 -36.09
C ARG A 1163 10.65 19.62 -36.85
N ARG A 1164 9.53 20.35 -36.74
CA ARG A 1164 8.50 20.41 -37.80
C ARG A 1164 8.06 21.85 -38.09
N LYS A 1165 8.70 22.46 -39.10
CA LYS A 1165 8.14 23.51 -39.96
C LYS A 1165 8.23 22.99 -41.39
N GLY A 1166 7.12 22.98 -42.10
CA GLY A 1166 6.91 22.27 -43.36
C GLY A 1166 5.57 21.58 -43.32
#